data_AF-A0A482WZL0-F1
#
_entry.id   AF-A0A482WZL0-F1
#
_cell.length_a   1.000
_cell.length_b   1.000
_cell.length_c   1.000
_cell.angle_alpha   90.00
_cell.angle_beta   90.00
_cell.angle_gamma   90.00
#
_symmetry.space_group_name_H-M   'P 1'
#
loop_
_entity.id
_entity.type
_entity.pdbx_description
1 polymer ?
#
loop_
_entity_poly.entity_id
_entity_poly.type
_entity_poly.pdbx_seq_one_letter_code
_entity_poly.pdbx_strand_id
1 'polypeptide(L)'
;MLKKIVVKNFMCHDFFEITLNPRVNFITGQNGSGKSAIVAALMLGFGQRATVTNRGQSVKDFIKRGRHSAVIEITLLNDDNPFELEEYGPEITVIRKITENSSTYTLRDIQGKSHPCNAKLLNALLLHFSIQPNNPLCILSQDVARTFLQKFDPRSLYNLYSQATLSKTINESFADSKETNRRTQQQLARKKEDIAKLKSEVEEAEKKKKFAERFEFLNIRIEEVKNELVWSKIQAQKNNAENKKKIQAEVDLERDKILDKIKNSSDEALKTKLRELHIEMGHGHEKIVEFEKQQTKEKEVLVEVQNELSNLKQQFKETDQLIQRKDREIKQLEEASNKVLKVNVPEIQRQKKELQSIVTEIQEKEAVRKTTEVYISQLENTHHDNTQKIDKIDSEIRRVSNIINESRKQIELYKKGKSLALYGDWMPRFVEEINKAANMGRFTKKPKGPIGSYLQVTDPEWAPAIEKHLKSFLSQFCLNSSADLKLFNEIAERFVPARNAPAVSISPFLPTVHDYSQHEVKHQYYSSLVRLLKCSDPDVLNCLLDEAAVEQILLVPTAKDACQICELPVNVPRNLVKCLTMDADTVSPAPSYRFFSGRMNSKVANFLQINPAQQLNYLEKKINEAREELRTLKETRKNNEDETNSIRNDLDEQQRTFESLRRKLSNLTGRKLELETKIDFEPVSVDLYKRDIEMSMSEVLAAEKKKEEIVEKISEAEVKVKVVVNNLRNFKEAVRPLLDEKNKILQLIDSTEKDLRDKERLGAKLRAQFNSLCEKEKSLREEQEKISKTIQEMTEKAQQTTPVENARELLEVEEDLREIRGELAGLKEFCKDNTMEIAEQDFRVKRKLLLSSSRFMRRLEEMAKITAEKLEKDMKTIEISEERQLAVAKALFSEVLRRRDLQGTFALDNNNQILKMNVVRGREKATGKKGEISSLSGGEKSFATIAFIIAVWESMTVPFFVMDEFDVFTDVITRNTILRMLTEYASQNSAQFISLTPHDLSKVDTNRADVTVHKINNPRA
;
A
#
# COMPACT_ATOMS: atom_id res chain seq x y z
N MET A 1 61.53 21.68 2.10
CA MET A 1 62.75 21.19 1.38
C MET A 1 63.65 20.38 2.33
N LEU A 2 64.64 19.63 1.82
CA LEU A 2 65.65 18.95 2.66
C LEU A 2 66.73 19.94 3.10
N LYS A 3 66.91 20.13 4.41
CA LYS A 3 67.96 21.00 4.96
C LYS A 3 69.23 20.23 5.30
N LYS A 4 69.09 19.09 5.98
CA LYS A 4 70.23 18.37 6.56
C LYS A 4 69.99 16.87 6.60
N ILE A 5 71.04 16.09 6.36
CA ILE A 5 71.03 14.64 6.50
C ILE A 5 72.18 14.24 7.42
N VAL A 6 71.87 13.45 8.44
CA VAL A 6 72.86 12.87 9.37
C VAL A 6 72.65 11.37 9.43
N VAL A 7 73.72 10.60 9.27
CA VAL A 7 73.69 9.15 9.48
C VAL A 7 74.80 8.73 10.43
N LYS A 8 74.47 7.81 11.35
CA LYS A 8 75.39 7.26 12.36
C LYS A 8 75.38 5.75 12.28
N ASN A 9 76.57 5.13 12.24
CA ASN A 9 76.76 3.68 12.14
C ASN A 9 75.93 3.03 11.02
N PHE A 10 75.82 3.69 9.87
CA PHE A 10 74.94 3.32 8.78
C PHE A 10 75.76 2.89 7.55
N MET A 11 75.61 1.65 7.12
CA MET A 11 76.37 1.00 6.04
C MET A 11 77.89 1.20 6.18
N CYS A 12 78.50 2.05 5.35
CA CYS A 12 79.93 2.34 5.38
C CYS A 12 80.33 3.48 6.32
N HIS A 13 79.38 4.30 6.77
CA HIS A 13 79.63 5.52 7.54
C HIS A 13 79.55 5.26 9.05
N ASP A 14 80.59 5.62 9.82
CA ASP A 14 80.48 5.70 11.29
C ASP A 14 79.68 6.95 11.69
N PHE A 15 80.00 8.08 11.07
CA PHE A 15 79.28 9.33 11.18
C PHE A 15 79.40 10.07 9.85
N PHE A 16 78.28 10.54 9.30
CA PHE A 16 78.26 11.39 8.12
C PHE A 16 77.17 12.45 8.28
N GLU A 17 77.51 13.69 7.94
CA GLU A 17 76.65 14.86 8.04
C GLU A 17 76.81 15.72 6.79
N ILE A 18 75.68 16.16 6.23
CA ILE A 18 75.66 17.08 5.09
C ILE A 18 74.52 18.09 5.28
N THR A 19 74.82 19.37 5.05
CA THR A 19 73.83 20.45 4.99
C THR A 19 73.67 20.86 3.53
N LEU A 20 72.43 20.83 3.04
CA LEU A 20 72.11 21.02 1.64
C LEU A 20 71.68 22.45 1.36
N ASN A 21 72.04 22.95 0.18
CA ASN A 21 71.51 24.19 -0.39
C ASN A 21 70.05 23.99 -0.79
N PRO A 22 69.14 24.98 -0.61
CA PRO A 22 67.75 24.88 -1.04
C PRO A 22 67.53 24.61 -2.54
N ARG A 23 68.50 24.92 -3.39
CA ARG A 23 68.42 24.76 -4.85
C ARG A 23 69.21 23.54 -5.34
N VAL A 24 70.44 23.70 -5.82
CA VAL A 24 71.20 22.63 -6.48
C VAL A 24 72.35 22.12 -5.61
N ASN A 25 72.43 20.81 -5.45
CA ASN A 25 73.47 20.13 -4.69
C ASN A 25 74.10 19.02 -5.55
N PHE A 26 75.40 19.09 -5.74
CA PHE A 26 76.19 17.99 -6.30
C PHE A 26 76.97 17.30 -5.20
N ILE A 27 76.83 15.99 -5.06
CA ILE A 27 77.58 15.17 -4.11
C ILE A 27 78.55 14.30 -4.89
N THR A 28 79.84 14.65 -4.82
CA THR A 28 80.92 14.02 -5.59
C THR A 28 81.78 13.12 -4.71
N GLY A 29 82.35 12.06 -5.28
CA GLY A 29 83.26 11.17 -4.56
C GLY A 29 83.60 9.91 -5.35
N GLN A 30 84.75 9.31 -5.05
CA GLN A 30 85.21 8.09 -5.72
C GLN A 30 84.22 6.94 -5.54
N ASN A 31 84.26 5.95 -6.44
CA ASN A 31 83.45 4.74 -6.30
C ASN A 31 83.74 4.06 -4.96
N GLY A 32 82.69 3.71 -4.22
CA GLY A 32 82.82 3.13 -2.88
C GLY A 32 82.92 4.14 -1.73
N SER A 33 82.88 5.46 -1.98
CA SER A 33 82.89 6.49 -0.91
C SER A 33 81.59 6.57 -0.10
N GLY A 34 80.59 5.74 -0.39
CA GLY A 34 79.33 5.71 0.36
C GLY A 34 78.26 6.72 -0.12
N LYS A 35 78.36 7.22 -1.35
CA LYS A 35 77.35 8.12 -1.97
C LYS A 35 75.95 7.50 -1.96
N SER A 36 75.79 6.30 -2.53
CA SER A 36 74.49 5.60 -2.57
C SER A 36 73.94 5.24 -1.18
N ALA A 37 74.76 5.25 -0.13
CA ALA A 37 74.27 5.05 1.24
C ALA A 37 73.41 6.24 1.70
N ILE A 38 73.66 7.45 1.20
CA ILE A 38 72.84 8.65 1.50
C ILE A 38 71.45 8.49 0.91
N VAL A 39 71.36 7.99 -0.32
CA VAL A 39 70.08 7.74 -1.02
C VAL A 39 69.29 6.65 -0.31
N ALA A 40 69.96 5.56 0.10
CA ALA A 40 69.35 4.52 0.91
C ALA A 40 68.87 5.04 2.28
N ALA A 41 69.63 5.94 2.91
CA ALA A 41 69.24 6.57 4.16
C ALA A 41 68.00 7.46 4.00
N LEU A 42 67.89 8.24 2.91
CA LEU A 42 66.69 9.01 2.59
C LEU A 42 65.46 8.12 2.38
N MET A 43 65.58 7.08 1.55
CA MET A 43 64.49 6.13 1.32
C MET A 43 64.01 5.47 2.61
N LEU A 44 64.94 4.94 3.42
CA LEU A 44 64.59 4.31 4.71
C LEU A 44 64.08 5.33 5.73
N GLY A 45 64.66 6.53 5.80
CA GLY A 45 64.23 7.58 6.71
C GLY A 45 62.80 8.05 6.43
N PHE A 46 62.34 8.00 5.18
CA PHE A 46 60.96 8.27 4.80
C PHE A 46 60.06 7.03 4.70
N GLY A 47 60.43 5.93 5.37
CA GLY A 47 59.51 4.79 5.54
C GLY A 47 59.52 3.74 4.44
N GLN A 48 60.42 3.81 3.45
CA GLN A 48 60.51 2.77 2.43
C GLN A 48 61.01 1.44 3.00
N ARG A 49 60.62 0.35 2.32
CA ARG A 49 61.07 -1.01 2.64
C ARG A 49 62.53 -1.18 2.23
N ALA A 50 63.29 -1.95 3.02
CA ALA A 50 64.68 -2.30 2.73
C ALA A 50 64.88 -2.85 1.31
N THR A 51 63.98 -3.74 0.88
CA THR A 51 64.03 -4.37 -0.46
C THR A 51 63.95 -3.38 -1.61
N VAL A 52 63.26 -2.24 -1.44
CA VAL A 52 63.10 -1.21 -2.50
C VAL A 52 64.41 -0.48 -2.78
N THR A 53 65.31 -0.42 -1.78
CA THR A 53 66.61 0.24 -1.93
C THR A 53 67.61 -0.59 -2.75
N ASN A 54 67.31 -1.86 -3.08
CA ASN A 54 68.21 -2.85 -3.71
C ASN A 54 69.54 -3.09 -2.96
N ARG A 55 69.68 -2.63 -1.72
CA ARG A 55 70.93 -2.73 -0.93
C ARG A 55 70.84 -3.67 0.28
N GLY A 56 69.64 -4.13 0.65
CA GLY A 56 69.41 -5.04 1.77
C GLY A 56 68.01 -5.66 1.76
N GLN A 57 67.83 -6.79 2.43
CA GLN A 57 66.53 -7.48 2.53
C GLN A 57 65.75 -7.02 3.77
N SER A 58 66.47 -6.70 4.85
CA SER A 58 65.92 -6.18 6.10
C SER A 58 66.60 -4.88 6.51
N VAL A 59 65.91 -4.09 7.33
CA VAL A 59 66.39 -2.78 7.81
C VAL A 59 67.66 -2.94 8.67
N LYS A 60 67.83 -4.08 9.34
CA LYS A 60 69.05 -4.40 10.12
C LYS A 60 70.30 -4.53 9.25
N ASP A 61 70.14 -4.85 7.96
CA ASP A 61 71.27 -5.04 7.03
C ASP A 61 72.00 -3.71 6.75
N PHE A 62 71.37 -2.58 7.10
CA PHE A 62 71.93 -1.24 6.96
C PHE A 62 72.74 -0.78 8.18
N ILE A 63 72.77 -1.57 9.26
CA ILE A 63 73.66 -1.31 10.38
C ILE A 63 75.10 -1.61 9.96
N LYS A 64 76.01 -0.66 10.19
CA LYS A 64 77.44 -0.83 9.89
C LYS A 64 77.96 -2.10 10.59
N ARG A 65 78.71 -2.93 9.87
CA ARG A 65 79.30 -4.17 10.42
C ARG A 65 80.08 -3.87 11.70
N GLY A 66 79.84 -4.66 12.75
CA GLY A 66 80.46 -4.47 14.07
C GLY A 66 79.75 -3.44 14.97
N ARG A 67 78.59 -2.92 14.58
CA ARG A 67 77.75 -2.03 15.40
C ARG A 67 76.39 -2.69 15.67
N HIS A 68 75.74 -2.30 16.77
CA HIS A 68 74.43 -2.84 17.19
C HIS A 68 73.24 -1.96 16.83
N SER A 69 73.49 -0.73 16.36
CA SER A 69 72.45 0.22 16.00
C SER A 69 72.93 1.24 14.98
N ALA A 70 72.02 1.70 14.13
CA ALA A 70 72.20 2.82 13.21
C ALA A 70 71.13 3.90 13.45
N VAL A 71 71.49 5.15 13.17
CA VAL A 71 70.56 6.29 13.26
C VAL A 71 70.58 7.06 11.95
N ILE A 72 69.40 7.39 11.44
CA ILE A 72 69.19 8.29 10.31
C ILE A 72 68.42 9.50 10.85
N GLU A 73 68.93 10.71 10.63
CA GLU A 73 68.23 11.96 10.92
C GLU A 73 68.11 12.78 9.62
N ILE A 74 66.89 13.19 9.27
CA ILE A 74 66.59 13.98 8.07
C ILE A 74 65.82 15.22 8.52
N THR A 75 66.43 16.40 8.35
CA THR A 75 65.80 17.69 8.70
C THR A 75 65.12 18.30 7.49
N LEU A 76 63.84 18.61 7.65
CA LEU A 76 62.97 19.29 6.70
C LEU A 76 62.73 20.72 7.14
N LEU A 77 62.68 21.66 6.18
CA LEU A 77 62.13 23.00 6.41
C LEU A 77 60.61 22.95 6.49
N ASN A 78 60.04 23.65 7.47
CA ASN A 78 58.62 23.72 7.81
C ASN A 78 58.09 25.17 7.73
N ASP A 79 58.14 25.75 6.53
CA ASP A 79 57.89 27.17 6.27
C ASP A 79 56.65 27.42 5.41
N ASP A 80 56.73 27.28 4.08
CA ASP A 80 55.75 27.76 3.08
C ASP A 80 54.31 27.28 3.31
N ASN A 81 54.16 26.08 3.88
CA ASN A 81 52.90 25.50 4.34
C ASN A 81 53.23 24.61 5.55
N PRO A 82 53.24 25.16 6.77
CA PRO A 82 53.87 24.48 7.88
C PRO A 82 52.96 23.38 8.44
N PHE A 83 53.52 22.19 8.63
CA PHE A 83 52.91 21.08 9.34
C PHE A 83 52.98 21.37 10.85
N GLU A 84 51.81 21.56 11.49
CA GLU A 84 51.66 21.74 12.94
C GLU A 84 52.72 22.71 13.52
N LEU A 85 52.76 23.94 12.96
CA LEU A 85 53.80 24.94 13.24
C LEU A 85 54.02 25.19 14.74
N GLU A 86 52.93 25.22 15.52
CA GLU A 86 52.99 25.44 16.97
C GLU A 86 53.69 24.29 17.71
N GLU A 87 53.61 23.06 17.21
CA GLU A 87 54.17 21.88 17.86
C GLU A 87 55.64 21.66 17.48
N TYR A 88 56.01 21.84 16.21
CA TYR A 88 57.36 21.50 15.74
C TYR A 88 58.25 22.70 15.39
N GLY A 89 57.67 23.88 15.15
CA GLY A 89 58.41 25.07 14.71
C GLY A 89 58.84 25.01 13.24
N PRO A 90 59.79 25.86 12.81
CA PRO A 90 60.15 26.05 11.40
C PRO A 90 61.00 24.91 10.80
N GLU A 91 61.38 23.90 11.59
CA GLU A 91 62.17 22.75 11.13
C GLU A 91 61.69 21.48 11.82
N ILE A 92 61.55 20.40 11.04
CA ILE A 92 61.14 19.08 11.54
C ILE A 92 62.23 18.07 11.20
N THR A 93 62.76 17.39 12.20
CA THR A 93 63.75 16.31 11.96
C THR A 93 63.12 14.94 12.13
N VAL A 94 63.03 14.19 11.03
CA VAL A 94 62.61 12.79 11.03
C VAL A 94 63.79 11.93 11.45
N ILE A 95 63.64 11.16 12.53
CA ILE A 95 64.68 10.29 13.06
C ILE A 95 64.22 8.85 12.99
N ARG A 96 65.01 8.00 12.33
CA ARG A 96 64.83 6.54 12.34
C ARG A 96 65.99 5.91 13.11
N LYS A 97 65.69 5.27 14.23
CA LYS A 97 66.66 4.47 14.99
C LYS A 97 66.44 2.99 14.70
N ILE A 98 67.48 2.35 14.17
CA ILE A 98 67.49 0.95 13.77
C ILE A 98 68.40 0.20 14.75
N THR A 99 67.91 -0.89 15.32
CA THR A 99 68.67 -1.86 16.12
C THR A 99 68.53 -3.24 15.49
N GLU A 100 69.26 -4.23 15.99
CA GLU A 100 69.16 -5.61 15.49
C GLU A 100 67.74 -6.19 15.58
N ASN A 101 66.96 -5.75 16.58
CA ASN A 101 65.63 -6.31 16.90
C ASN A 101 64.47 -5.34 16.68
N SER A 102 64.72 -4.03 16.48
CA SER A 102 63.66 -3.03 16.35
C SER A 102 64.04 -1.87 15.44
N SER A 103 63.02 -1.20 14.87
CA SER A 103 63.15 0.05 14.13
C SER A 103 62.08 1.01 14.63
N THR A 104 62.48 2.20 15.09
CA THR A 104 61.58 3.20 15.68
C THR A 104 61.72 4.54 14.96
N TYR A 105 60.62 5.29 14.92
CA TYR A 105 60.55 6.63 14.35
C TYR A 105 60.21 7.66 15.43
N THR A 106 60.90 8.80 15.39
CA THR A 106 60.59 9.97 16.23
C THR A 106 60.73 11.24 15.39
N LEU A 107 59.88 12.23 15.65
CA LEU A 107 60.02 13.57 15.09
C LEU A 107 60.68 14.46 16.14
N ARG A 108 61.69 15.24 15.76
CA ARG A 108 62.33 16.20 16.65
C ARG A 108 61.98 17.61 16.18
N ASP A 109 61.50 18.42 17.12
CA ASP A 109 61.18 19.83 16.91
C ASP A 109 62.42 20.73 16.97
N ILE A 110 62.23 22.02 16.70
CA ILE A 110 63.31 23.03 16.73
C ILE A 110 63.95 23.20 18.12
N GLN A 111 63.23 22.90 19.21
CA GLN A 111 63.72 22.97 20.58
C GLN A 111 64.53 21.71 20.97
N GLY A 112 64.59 20.71 20.08
CA GLY A 112 65.30 19.46 20.30
C GLY A 112 64.48 18.40 21.04
N LYS A 113 63.20 18.65 21.34
CA LYS A 113 62.32 17.68 21.97
C LYS A 113 61.84 16.65 20.93
N SER A 114 61.83 15.38 21.35
CA SER A 114 61.48 14.24 20.49
C SER A 114 60.07 13.76 20.77
N HIS A 115 59.26 13.65 19.72
CA HIS A 115 57.88 13.22 19.73
C HIS A 115 57.76 11.82 19.10
N PRO A 116 57.02 10.88 19.71
CA PRO A 116 56.80 9.56 19.13
C PRO A 116 56.14 9.66 17.75
N CYS A 117 56.69 8.95 16.76
CA CYS A 117 56.15 8.96 15.41
C CYS A 117 55.68 7.57 15.01
N ASN A 118 54.37 7.42 14.84
CA ASN A 118 53.80 6.20 14.26
C ASN A 118 53.74 6.29 12.73
N ALA A 119 53.46 5.17 12.06
CA ALA A 119 53.42 5.13 10.59
C ALA A 119 52.35 6.06 9.98
N LYS A 120 51.22 6.28 10.66
CA LYS A 120 50.17 7.18 10.18
C LYS A 120 50.64 8.64 10.18
N LEU A 121 51.27 9.08 11.28
CA LEU A 121 51.81 10.42 11.43
C LEU A 121 52.95 10.66 10.43
N LEU A 122 53.87 9.69 10.26
CA LEU A 122 54.91 9.78 9.24
C LEU A 122 54.31 9.93 7.83
N ASN A 123 53.30 9.13 7.48
CA ASN A 123 52.65 9.24 6.18
C ASN A 123 51.90 10.58 6.00
N ALA A 124 51.28 11.12 7.06
CA ALA A 124 50.64 12.43 7.04
C ALA A 124 51.65 13.55 6.79
N LEU A 125 52.80 13.51 7.47
CA LEU A 125 53.91 14.45 7.26
C LEU A 125 54.43 14.40 5.82
N LEU A 126 54.66 13.19 5.28
CA LEU A 126 55.12 13.01 3.91
C LEU A 126 54.10 13.50 2.89
N LEU A 127 52.81 13.24 3.12
CA LEU A 127 51.73 13.73 2.25
C LEU A 127 51.62 15.25 2.29
N HIS A 128 51.72 15.86 3.47
CA HIS A 128 51.63 17.32 3.65
C HIS A 128 52.75 18.06 2.90
N PHE A 129 53.97 17.53 2.93
CA PHE A 129 55.11 18.08 2.18
C PHE A 129 55.25 17.53 0.76
N SER A 130 54.30 16.70 0.29
CA SER A 130 54.35 16.04 -1.02
C SER A 130 55.65 15.27 -1.28
N ILE A 131 56.22 14.65 -0.25
CA ILE A 131 57.44 13.82 -0.34
C ILE A 131 57.04 12.42 -0.80
N GLN A 132 57.54 11.98 -1.96
CA GLN A 132 57.18 10.71 -2.58
C GLN A 132 58.40 9.77 -2.70
N PRO A 133 58.85 9.15 -1.59
CA PRO A 133 60.09 8.36 -1.58
C PRO A 133 59.96 7.02 -2.32
N ASN A 134 58.73 6.59 -2.63
CA ASN A 134 58.42 5.42 -3.44
C ASN A 134 58.40 5.70 -4.95
N ASN A 135 58.34 6.98 -5.35
CA ASN A 135 58.30 7.40 -6.73
C ASN A 135 59.73 7.44 -7.31
N PRO A 136 60.05 6.59 -8.30
CA PRO A 136 61.41 6.50 -8.85
C PRO A 136 61.89 7.78 -9.54
N LEU A 137 60.99 8.70 -9.91
CA LEU A 137 61.35 10.02 -10.44
C LEU A 137 61.64 11.06 -9.36
N CYS A 138 61.19 10.85 -8.12
CA CYS A 138 61.56 11.70 -6.98
C CYS A 138 62.92 11.26 -6.40
N ILE A 139 63.13 9.95 -6.23
CA ILE A 139 64.43 9.39 -5.84
C ILE A 139 64.86 8.34 -6.86
N LEU A 140 65.67 8.78 -7.81
CA LEU A 140 66.20 7.95 -8.89
C LEU A 140 67.48 7.24 -8.43
N SER A 141 67.35 5.98 -8.02
CA SER A 141 68.51 5.15 -7.63
C SER A 141 69.33 4.70 -8.85
N GLN A 142 70.59 4.33 -8.62
CA GLN A 142 71.51 3.88 -9.66
C GLN A 142 70.97 2.70 -10.50
N ASP A 143 70.41 1.67 -9.86
CA ASP A 143 69.92 0.48 -10.57
C ASP A 143 68.67 0.76 -11.40
N VAL A 144 67.83 1.66 -10.90
CA VAL A 144 66.63 2.14 -11.59
C VAL A 144 67.04 3.00 -12.80
N ALA A 145 67.98 3.93 -12.62
CA ALA A 145 68.56 4.72 -13.71
C ALA A 145 69.18 3.82 -14.80
N ARG A 146 69.91 2.77 -14.40
CA ARG A 146 70.49 1.78 -15.32
C ARG A 146 69.41 1.11 -16.17
N THR A 147 68.32 0.68 -15.55
CA THR A 147 67.23 -0.01 -16.25
C THR A 147 66.56 0.94 -17.25
N PHE A 148 66.28 2.18 -16.87
CA PHE A 148 65.61 3.13 -17.76
C PHE A 148 66.49 3.66 -18.89
N LEU A 149 67.78 3.93 -18.65
CA LEU A 149 68.68 4.46 -19.68
C LEU A 149 69.16 3.39 -20.66
N GLN A 150 69.24 2.12 -20.23
CA GLN A 150 69.72 1.02 -21.08
C GLN A 150 68.59 0.20 -21.73
N LYS A 151 67.46 -0.02 -21.03
CA LYS A 151 66.33 -0.81 -21.53
C LYS A 151 65.14 0.12 -21.83
N PHE A 152 64.98 0.47 -23.10
CA PHE A 152 63.83 1.20 -23.61
C PHE A 152 62.59 0.30 -23.73
N ASP A 153 62.02 -0.09 -22.60
CA ASP A 153 60.80 -0.90 -22.56
C ASP A 153 59.54 -0.01 -22.45
N PRO A 154 58.62 -0.07 -23.42
CA PRO A 154 57.40 0.74 -23.43
C PRO A 154 56.49 0.58 -22.20
N ARG A 155 56.44 -0.60 -21.56
CA ARG A 155 55.67 -0.83 -20.33
C ARG A 155 56.34 -0.20 -19.11
N SER A 156 57.66 -0.29 -19.03
CA SER A 156 58.45 0.33 -17.97
C SER A 156 58.32 1.86 -17.98
N LEU A 157 58.30 2.48 -19.18
CA LEU A 157 58.04 3.92 -19.34
C LEU A 157 56.61 4.31 -18.94
N TYR A 158 55.61 3.46 -19.26
CA TYR A 158 54.23 3.68 -18.81
C TYR A 158 54.11 3.62 -17.29
N ASN A 159 54.70 2.60 -16.65
CA ASN A 159 54.71 2.46 -15.21
C ASN A 159 55.39 3.64 -14.53
N LEU A 160 56.50 4.13 -15.10
CA LEU A 160 57.22 5.31 -14.62
C LEU A 160 56.34 6.56 -14.70
N TYR A 161 55.70 6.82 -15.85
CA TYR A 161 54.77 7.93 -16.02
C TYR A 161 53.62 7.84 -14.99
N SER A 162 52.99 6.68 -14.90
CA SER A 162 51.80 6.46 -14.06
C SER A 162 52.09 6.57 -12.55
N GLN A 163 53.29 6.16 -12.11
CA GLN A 163 53.77 6.39 -10.75
C GLN A 163 54.12 7.85 -10.51
N ALA A 164 54.70 8.51 -11.52
CA ALA A 164 55.13 9.90 -11.42
C ALA A 164 53.95 10.88 -11.31
N THR A 165 52.92 10.69 -12.12
CA THR A 165 51.70 11.52 -12.12
C THR A 165 50.69 11.09 -11.06
N LEU A 166 51.00 10.06 -10.26
CA LEU A 166 50.08 9.41 -9.31
C LEU A 166 48.76 8.89 -9.94
N SER A 167 48.67 8.85 -11.27
CA SER A 167 47.47 8.40 -12.00
C SER A 167 47.01 7.03 -11.55
N LYS A 168 47.92 6.09 -11.29
CA LYS A 168 47.55 4.76 -10.81
C LYS A 168 46.86 4.80 -9.45
N THR A 169 47.44 5.53 -8.49
CA THR A 169 46.92 5.62 -7.11
C THR A 169 45.57 6.33 -7.07
N ILE A 170 45.40 7.38 -7.88
CA ILE A 170 44.13 8.10 -8.01
C ILE A 170 43.05 7.18 -8.59
N ASN A 171 43.36 6.44 -9.66
CA ASN A 171 42.42 5.52 -10.29
C ASN A 171 42.03 4.34 -9.36
N GLU A 172 42.98 3.80 -8.59
CA GLU A 172 42.71 2.75 -7.58
C GLU A 172 41.80 3.27 -6.47
N SER A 173 42.11 4.45 -5.88
CA SER A 173 41.27 5.07 -4.85
C SER A 173 39.86 5.41 -5.37
N PHE A 174 39.75 5.78 -6.63
CA PHE A 174 38.46 6.05 -7.27
C PHE A 174 37.65 4.77 -7.50
N ALA A 175 38.30 3.69 -7.94
CA ALA A 175 37.67 2.38 -8.07
C ALA A 175 37.13 1.87 -6.72
N ASP A 176 37.90 2.02 -5.64
CA ASP A 176 37.47 1.68 -4.27
C ASP A 176 36.28 2.53 -3.82
N SER A 177 36.29 3.83 -4.12
CA SER A 177 35.19 4.74 -3.80
C SER A 177 33.92 4.38 -4.58
N LYS A 178 34.05 3.99 -5.86
CA LYS A 178 32.94 3.54 -6.70
C LYS A 178 32.34 2.23 -6.20
N GLU A 179 33.18 1.28 -5.81
CA GLU A 179 32.74 0.01 -5.21
C GLU A 179 32.05 0.23 -3.85
N THR A 180 32.57 1.15 -3.03
CA THR A 180 31.95 1.53 -1.75
C THR A 180 30.57 2.16 -1.95
N ASN A 181 30.43 3.05 -2.94
CA ASN A 181 29.14 3.64 -3.31
C ASN A 181 28.15 2.57 -3.78
N ARG A 182 28.60 1.63 -4.62
CA ARG A 182 27.79 0.49 -5.09
C ARG A 182 27.29 -0.37 -3.93
N ARG A 183 28.16 -0.72 -2.99
CA ARG A 183 27.79 -1.47 -1.76
C ARG A 183 26.77 -0.71 -0.91
N THR A 184 26.95 0.60 -0.78
CA THR A 184 26.02 1.46 -0.04
C THR A 184 24.63 1.47 -0.69
N GLN A 185 24.56 1.60 -2.03
CA GLN A 185 23.29 1.53 -2.76
C GLN A 185 22.60 0.16 -2.60
N GLN A 186 23.35 -0.94 -2.59
CA GLN A 186 22.80 -2.28 -2.34
C GLN A 186 22.24 -2.44 -0.92
N GLN A 187 22.96 -1.94 0.10
CA GLN A 187 22.45 -1.94 1.48
C GLN A 187 21.19 -1.10 1.61
N LEU A 188 21.12 0.02 0.89
CA LEU A 188 19.97 0.90 0.86
C LEU A 188 18.75 0.21 0.26
N ALA A 189 18.92 -0.55 -0.84
CA ALA A 189 17.86 -1.36 -1.43
C ALA A 189 17.32 -2.41 -0.44
N ARG A 190 18.20 -3.15 0.24
CA ARG A 190 17.80 -4.13 1.28
C ARG A 190 17.05 -3.47 2.43
N LYS A 191 17.51 -2.31 2.90
CA LYS A 191 16.85 -1.58 3.99
C LYS A 191 15.50 -0.99 3.59
N LYS A 192 15.28 -0.69 2.30
CA LYS A 192 13.95 -0.31 1.80
C LYS A 192 12.96 -1.47 1.92
N GLU A 193 13.38 -2.69 1.60
CA GLU A 193 12.56 -3.89 1.77
C GLU A 193 12.24 -4.14 3.26
N ASP A 194 13.24 -4.01 4.15
CA ASP A 194 13.03 -4.11 5.60
C ASP A 194 11.98 -3.10 6.10
N ILE A 195 12.03 -1.85 5.62
CA ILE A 195 11.03 -0.83 5.98
C ILE A 195 9.66 -1.17 5.42
N ALA A 196 9.57 -1.72 4.21
CA ALA A 196 8.29 -2.13 3.63
C ALA A 196 7.63 -3.24 4.47
N LYS A 197 8.41 -4.23 4.91
CA LYS A 197 7.94 -5.27 5.84
C LYS A 197 7.47 -4.67 7.16
N LEU A 198 8.26 -3.77 7.75
CA LEU A 198 7.92 -3.12 9.01
C LEU A 198 6.66 -2.23 8.90
N LYS A 199 6.41 -1.61 7.74
CA LYS A 199 5.15 -0.89 7.49
C LYS A 199 3.95 -1.84 7.53
N SER A 200 4.05 -3.00 6.87
CA SER A 200 3.01 -4.03 6.92
C SER A 200 2.76 -4.50 8.35
N GLU A 201 3.82 -4.74 9.12
CA GLU A 201 3.71 -5.15 10.53
C GLU A 201 3.04 -4.08 11.42
N VAL A 202 3.28 -2.79 11.14
CA VAL A 202 2.61 -1.68 11.84
C VAL A 202 1.14 -1.62 11.49
N GLU A 203 0.77 -1.79 10.21
CA GLU A 203 -0.64 -1.82 9.78
C GLU A 203 -1.40 -3.00 10.40
N GLU A 204 -0.77 -4.18 10.48
CA GLU A 204 -1.34 -5.33 11.18
C GLU A 204 -1.51 -5.06 12.68
N ALA A 205 -0.50 -4.47 13.34
CA ALA A 205 -0.60 -4.11 14.75
C ALA A 205 -1.69 -3.04 14.99
N GLU A 206 -1.87 -2.09 14.08
CA GLU A 206 -2.95 -1.09 14.15
C GLU A 206 -4.33 -1.75 14.02
N LYS A 207 -4.49 -2.70 13.10
CA LYS A 207 -5.74 -3.48 12.97
C LYS A 207 -6.04 -4.26 14.25
N LYS A 208 -5.04 -4.95 14.81
CA LYS A 208 -5.17 -5.68 16.08
C LYS A 208 -5.57 -4.75 17.23
N LYS A 209 -4.96 -3.57 17.32
CA LYS A 209 -5.34 -2.55 18.30
C LYS A 209 -6.82 -2.16 18.15
N LYS A 210 -7.26 -1.80 16.94
CA LYS A 210 -8.67 -1.41 16.69
C LYS A 210 -9.66 -2.53 17.01
N PHE A 211 -9.31 -3.78 16.72
CA PHE A 211 -10.14 -4.92 17.09
C PHE A 211 -10.24 -5.11 18.60
N ALA A 212 -9.12 -4.96 19.32
CA ALA A 212 -9.14 -5.03 20.79
C ALA A 212 -9.95 -3.89 21.42
N GLU A 213 -9.84 -2.65 20.90
CA GLU A 213 -10.66 -1.51 21.33
C GLU A 213 -12.16 -1.75 21.09
N ARG A 214 -12.51 -2.27 19.90
CA ARG A 214 -13.90 -2.61 19.57
C ARG A 214 -14.44 -3.74 20.43
N PHE A 215 -13.63 -4.76 20.70
CA PHE A 215 -13.99 -5.89 21.55
C PHE A 215 -14.31 -5.43 22.99
N GLU A 216 -13.47 -4.57 23.57
CA GLU A 216 -13.71 -4.03 24.91
C GLU A 216 -14.97 -3.16 24.95
N PHE A 217 -15.15 -2.29 23.95
CA PHE A 217 -16.36 -1.48 23.82
C PHE A 217 -17.64 -2.34 23.75
N LEU A 218 -17.62 -3.42 22.94
CA LEU A 218 -18.77 -4.32 22.82
C LEU A 218 -19.02 -5.13 24.10
N ASN A 219 -17.98 -5.48 24.87
CA ASN A 219 -18.13 -6.12 26.18
C ASN A 219 -18.79 -5.20 27.23
N ILE A 220 -18.53 -3.89 27.19
CA ILE A 220 -19.25 -2.93 28.03
C ILE A 220 -20.70 -2.83 27.54
N ARG A 221 -20.89 -2.67 26.23
CA ARG A 221 -22.22 -2.49 25.62
C ARG A 221 -23.13 -3.70 25.83
N ILE A 222 -22.62 -4.94 25.79
CA ILE A 222 -23.44 -6.14 26.00
C ILE A 222 -23.99 -6.20 27.43
N GLU A 223 -23.25 -5.72 28.44
CA GLU A 223 -23.75 -5.66 29.81
C GLU A 223 -24.84 -4.60 29.97
N GLU A 224 -24.71 -3.45 29.31
CA GLU A 224 -25.75 -2.42 29.25
C GLU A 224 -27.05 -2.96 28.61
N VAL A 225 -26.95 -3.60 27.45
CA VAL A 225 -28.11 -4.14 26.71
C VAL A 225 -28.72 -5.34 27.42
N LYS A 226 -27.91 -6.17 28.11
CA LYS A 226 -28.42 -7.24 28.99
C LYS A 226 -29.26 -6.66 30.13
N ASN A 227 -28.82 -5.56 30.73
CA ASN A 227 -29.60 -4.86 31.75
C ASN A 227 -30.91 -4.31 31.16
N GLU A 228 -30.84 -3.66 30.01
CA GLU A 228 -32.03 -3.15 29.29
C GLU A 228 -33.04 -4.28 28.96
N LEU A 229 -32.55 -5.45 28.51
CA LEU A 229 -33.39 -6.62 28.18
C LEU A 229 -34.27 -7.08 29.34
N VAL A 230 -33.75 -7.04 30.58
CA VAL A 230 -34.52 -7.43 31.77
C VAL A 230 -35.71 -6.50 31.96
N TRP A 231 -35.51 -5.19 31.81
CA TRP A 231 -36.56 -4.18 31.97
C TRP A 231 -37.56 -4.16 30.80
N SER A 232 -37.11 -4.38 29.55
CA SER A 232 -38.00 -4.53 28.39
C SER A 232 -38.91 -5.76 28.51
N LYS A 233 -38.42 -6.88 29.07
CA LYS A 233 -39.24 -8.08 29.34
C LYS A 233 -40.33 -7.81 30.36
N ILE A 234 -40.01 -7.08 31.43
CA ILE A 234 -41.00 -6.66 32.44
C ILE A 234 -42.05 -5.75 31.80
N GLN A 235 -41.64 -4.79 30.97
CA GLN A 235 -42.55 -3.86 30.31
C GLN A 235 -43.48 -4.58 29.30
N ALA A 236 -42.95 -5.52 28.52
CA ALA A 236 -43.75 -6.32 27.60
C ALA A 236 -44.84 -7.15 28.33
N GLN A 237 -44.52 -7.72 29.49
CA GLN A 237 -45.50 -8.45 30.30
C GLN A 237 -46.55 -7.52 30.93
N LYS A 238 -46.16 -6.30 31.36
CA LYS A 238 -47.11 -5.28 31.82
C LYS A 238 -48.11 -4.88 30.71
N ASN A 239 -47.61 -4.66 29.49
CA ASN A 239 -48.47 -4.35 28.33
C ASN A 239 -49.39 -5.52 27.97
N ASN A 240 -48.89 -6.76 28.03
CA ASN A 240 -49.70 -7.97 27.81
C ASN A 240 -50.82 -8.11 28.86
N ALA A 241 -50.51 -7.84 30.14
CA ALA A 241 -51.50 -7.84 31.20
C ALA A 241 -52.61 -6.79 30.96
N GLU A 242 -52.23 -5.60 30.49
CA GLU A 242 -53.19 -4.53 30.18
C GLU A 242 -54.09 -4.89 28.98
N ASN A 243 -53.53 -5.46 27.91
CA ASN A 243 -54.30 -5.93 26.76
C ASN A 243 -55.28 -7.06 27.13
N LYS A 244 -54.86 -8.01 27.97
CA LYS A 244 -55.73 -9.09 28.45
C LYS A 244 -56.88 -8.55 29.33
N LYS A 245 -56.65 -7.48 30.11
CA LYS A 245 -57.71 -6.79 30.85
C LYS A 245 -58.75 -6.12 29.93
N LYS A 246 -58.31 -5.53 28.81
CA LYS A 246 -59.23 -4.95 27.81
C LYS A 246 -60.10 -6.02 27.15
N ILE A 247 -59.53 -7.16 26.77
CA ILE A 247 -60.25 -8.29 26.18
C ILE A 247 -61.27 -8.88 27.15
N GLN A 248 -60.92 -8.99 28.44
CA GLN A 248 -61.82 -9.49 29.49
C GLN A 248 -63.09 -8.63 29.59
N ALA A 249 -62.95 -7.30 29.61
CA ALA A 249 -64.09 -6.39 29.70
C ALA A 249 -65.05 -6.50 28.49
N GLU A 250 -64.53 -6.82 27.30
CA GLU A 250 -65.33 -6.99 26.09
C GLU A 250 -66.12 -8.31 26.10
N VAL A 251 -65.49 -9.40 26.57
CA VAL A 251 -66.15 -10.72 26.74
C VAL A 251 -67.26 -10.67 27.78
N ASP A 252 -67.03 -9.96 28.90
CA ASP A 252 -68.04 -9.79 29.96
C ASP A 252 -69.30 -9.08 29.43
N LEU A 253 -69.13 -8.06 28.59
CA LEU A 253 -70.22 -7.30 27.98
C LEU A 253 -71.06 -8.14 26.98
N GLU A 254 -70.41 -9.00 26.19
CA GLU A 254 -71.12 -9.88 25.25
C GLU A 254 -71.91 -10.99 25.96
N ARG A 255 -71.35 -11.55 27.04
CA ARG A 255 -72.01 -12.57 27.85
C ARG A 255 -73.35 -12.09 28.39
N ASP A 256 -73.37 -10.88 28.95
CA ASP A 256 -74.56 -10.31 29.58
C ASP A 256 -75.69 -10.06 28.57
N LYS A 257 -75.35 -9.65 27.34
CA LYS A 257 -76.33 -9.50 26.25
C LYS A 257 -76.98 -10.81 25.81
N ILE A 258 -76.26 -11.93 25.87
CA ILE A 258 -76.80 -13.25 25.50
C ILE A 258 -77.69 -13.80 26.63
N LEU A 259 -77.35 -13.53 27.89
CA LEU A 259 -78.12 -13.95 29.06
C LEU A 259 -79.56 -13.40 29.04
N ASP A 260 -79.74 -12.14 28.65
CA ASP A 260 -81.05 -11.51 28.54
C ASP A 260 -81.92 -12.11 27.42
N LYS A 261 -81.31 -12.57 26.33
CA LYS A 261 -82.04 -13.21 25.21
C LYS A 261 -82.57 -14.60 25.57
N ILE A 262 -81.91 -15.32 26.48
CA ILE A 262 -82.29 -16.69 26.88
C ILE A 262 -83.55 -16.70 27.77
N LYS A 263 -83.82 -15.64 28.53
CA LYS A 263 -84.97 -15.59 29.46
C LYS A 263 -86.35 -15.46 28.79
N ASN A 264 -86.43 -15.08 27.51
CA ASN A 264 -87.69 -14.75 26.82
C ASN A 264 -88.28 -15.87 25.92
N SER A 265 -87.81 -17.13 26.00
CA SER A 265 -88.22 -18.20 25.05
C SER A 265 -88.69 -19.51 25.71
N SER A 266 -89.84 -19.52 26.40
CA SER A 266 -90.50 -20.73 26.92
C SER A 266 -91.83 -20.96 26.20
N ASP A 267 -92.09 -22.18 25.68
CA ASP A 267 -93.31 -22.49 24.91
C ASP A 267 -93.81 -23.93 25.21
N GLU A 268 -94.56 -24.06 26.32
CA GLU A 268 -95.18 -25.32 26.80
C GLU A 268 -96.31 -25.83 25.87
N ALA A 269 -96.87 -24.94 25.04
CA ALA A 269 -98.09 -25.20 24.25
C ALA A 269 -97.89 -26.13 23.04
N LEU A 270 -96.69 -26.14 22.43
CA LEU A 270 -96.38 -26.98 21.25
C LEU A 270 -96.16 -28.45 21.61
N LYS A 271 -95.73 -28.74 22.85
CA LYS A 271 -95.45 -30.11 23.31
C LYS A 271 -96.72 -30.95 23.53
N THR A 272 -97.83 -30.32 23.86
CA THR A 272 -99.10 -31.01 24.11
C THR A 272 -99.76 -31.48 22.80
N LYS A 273 -99.70 -30.66 21.76
CA LYS A 273 -100.29 -30.94 20.44
C LYS A 273 -99.58 -32.06 19.67
N LEU A 274 -98.28 -32.26 19.93
CA LEU A 274 -97.45 -33.32 19.35
C LEU A 274 -97.78 -34.71 19.92
N ARG A 275 -98.26 -34.80 21.17
CA ARG A 275 -98.62 -36.09 21.79
C ARG A 275 -99.92 -36.67 21.21
N GLU A 276 -100.88 -35.82 20.87
CA GLU A 276 -102.18 -36.25 20.32
C GLU A 276 -102.04 -36.84 18.91
N LEU A 277 -101.22 -36.23 18.04
CA LEU A 277 -100.95 -36.70 16.67
C LEU A 277 -100.18 -38.03 16.61
N HIS A 278 -99.34 -38.31 17.62
CA HIS A 278 -98.57 -39.57 17.69
C HIS A 278 -99.46 -40.79 18.02
N ILE A 279 -100.55 -40.60 18.74
CA ILE A 279 -101.48 -41.68 19.10
C ILE A 279 -102.28 -42.15 17.86
N GLU A 280 -102.65 -41.24 16.97
CA GLU A 280 -103.35 -41.57 15.71
C GLU A 280 -102.47 -42.34 14.70
N MET A 281 -101.14 -42.12 14.68
CA MET A 281 -100.22 -42.89 13.80
C MET A 281 -100.05 -44.35 14.21
N GLY A 282 -100.20 -44.67 15.51
CA GLY A 282 -99.96 -46.03 16.03
C GLY A 282 -100.89 -47.08 15.43
N HIS A 283 -102.16 -46.73 15.20
CA HIS A 283 -103.18 -47.66 14.70
C HIS A 283 -103.06 -47.99 13.19
N GLY A 284 -102.39 -47.15 12.40
CA GLY A 284 -102.14 -47.38 10.97
C GLY A 284 -100.84 -48.14 10.66
N HIS A 285 -99.86 -48.08 11.56
CA HIS A 285 -98.52 -48.67 11.36
C HIS A 285 -98.50 -50.20 11.43
N GLU A 286 -99.30 -50.82 12.32
CA GLU A 286 -99.32 -52.28 12.51
C GLU A 286 -99.72 -53.05 11.23
N LYS A 287 -100.62 -52.50 10.41
CA LYS A 287 -101.06 -53.13 9.14
C LYS A 287 -100.05 -53.00 7.99
N ILE A 288 -99.12 -52.03 8.06
CA ILE A 288 -98.06 -51.83 7.05
C ILE A 288 -96.85 -52.72 7.34
N VAL A 289 -96.51 -52.93 8.62
CA VAL A 289 -95.36 -53.75 9.05
C VAL A 289 -95.51 -55.23 8.64
N GLU A 290 -96.73 -55.75 8.58
CA GLU A 290 -96.99 -57.13 8.17
C GLU A 290 -96.78 -57.34 6.66
N PHE A 291 -97.07 -56.33 5.83
CA PHE A 291 -96.80 -56.33 4.39
C PHE A 291 -95.31 -56.02 4.06
N GLU A 292 -94.65 -55.17 4.83
CA GLU A 292 -93.21 -54.89 4.66
C GLU A 292 -92.34 -56.12 4.98
N LYS A 293 -92.69 -56.93 6.00
CA LYS A 293 -91.99 -58.18 6.33
C LYS A 293 -91.95 -59.21 5.18
N GLN A 294 -92.96 -59.25 4.33
CA GLN A 294 -93.00 -60.12 3.14
C GLN A 294 -92.17 -59.55 1.98
N GLN A 295 -92.09 -58.22 1.84
CA GLN A 295 -91.26 -57.56 0.85
C GLN A 295 -89.76 -57.63 1.17
N THR A 296 -89.37 -57.57 2.45
CA THR A 296 -87.95 -57.61 2.87
C THR A 296 -87.30 -58.95 2.55
N LYS A 297 -88.02 -60.07 2.73
CA LYS A 297 -87.51 -61.41 2.40
C LYS A 297 -87.18 -61.60 0.92
N GLU A 298 -87.96 -61.03 -0.01
CA GLU A 298 -87.61 -61.09 -1.44
C GLU A 298 -86.50 -60.09 -1.83
N LYS A 299 -86.35 -58.95 -1.13
CA LYS A 299 -85.23 -58.02 -1.35
C LYS A 299 -83.89 -58.56 -0.85
N GLU A 300 -83.89 -59.33 0.24
CA GLU A 300 -82.67 -59.99 0.76
C GLU A 300 -82.09 -60.97 -0.27
N VAL A 301 -82.93 -61.77 -0.92
CA VAL A 301 -82.52 -62.69 -2.00
C VAL A 301 -81.97 -61.93 -3.22
N LEU A 302 -82.48 -60.73 -3.55
CA LEU A 302 -81.95 -59.91 -4.64
C LEU A 302 -80.55 -59.37 -4.34
N VAL A 303 -80.33 -58.89 -3.10
CA VAL A 303 -79.04 -58.33 -2.65
C VAL A 303 -77.96 -59.40 -2.60
N GLU A 304 -78.31 -60.61 -2.14
CA GLU A 304 -77.36 -61.73 -2.05
C GLU A 304 -76.81 -62.13 -3.44
N VAL A 305 -77.70 -62.28 -4.44
CA VAL A 305 -77.32 -62.61 -5.82
C VAL A 305 -76.58 -61.45 -6.51
N GLN A 306 -76.89 -60.19 -6.19
CA GLN A 306 -76.17 -59.02 -6.73
C GLN A 306 -74.75 -58.86 -6.15
N ASN A 307 -74.57 -59.16 -4.86
CA ASN A 307 -73.26 -59.12 -4.20
C ASN A 307 -72.32 -60.21 -4.71
N GLU A 308 -72.84 -61.41 -4.99
CA GLU A 308 -72.08 -62.51 -5.59
C GLU A 308 -71.55 -62.14 -7.00
N LEU A 309 -72.40 -61.48 -7.80
CA LEU A 309 -72.09 -61.00 -9.15
C LEU A 309 -71.03 -59.88 -9.16
N SER A 310 -71.08 -58.97 -8.19
CA SER A 310 -70.09 -57.89 -8.02
C SER A 310 -68.72 -58.44 -7.63
N ASN A 311 -68.67 -59.43 -6.73
CA ASN A 311 -67.43 -60.05 -6.28
C ASN A 311 -66.72 -60.80 -7.42
N LEU A 312 -67.47 -61.57 -8.23
CA LEU A 312 -66.93 -62.27 -9.39
C LEU A 312 -66.37 -61.30 -10.46
N LYS A 313 -67.06 -60.18 -10.72
CA LYS A 313 -66.57 -59.13 -11.64
C LYS A 313 -65.29 -58.45 -11.15
N GLN A 314 -65.11 -58.30 -9.84
CA GLN A 314 -63.88 -57.75 -9.26
C GLN A 314 -62.70 -58.72 -9.38
N GLN A 315 -62.91 -60.01 -9.09
CA GLN A 315 -61.88 -61.05 -9.23
C GLN A 315 -61.40 -61.21 -10.69
N PHE A 316 -62.31 -61.05 -11.66
CA PHE A 316 -61.96 -61.04 -13.09
C PHE A 316 -60.97 -59.92 -13.43
N LYS A 317 -61.24 -58.70 -12.94
CA LYS A 317 -60.43 -57.51 -13.23
C LYS A 317 -59.04 -57.57 -12.60
N GLU A 318 -58.93 -58.13 -11.39
CA GLU A 318 -57.64 -58.32 -10.71
C GLU A 318 -56.77 -59.37 -11.40
N THR A 319 -57.37 -60.47 -11.87
CA THR A 319 -56.67 -61.55 -12.57
C THR A 319 -56.17 -61.09 -13.95
N ASP A 320 -56.96 -60.29 -14.67
CA ASP A 320 -56.57 -59.74 -15.98
C ASP A 320 -55.39 -58.76 -15.91
N GLN A 321 -55.34 -57.92 -14.87
CA GLN A 321 -54.24 -56.98 -14.65
C GLN A 321 -52.92 -57.64 -14.23
N LEU A 322 -52.97 -58.86 -13.71
CA LEU A 322 -51.79 -59.64 -13.35
C LEU A 322 -51.14 -60.24 -14.61
N ILE A 323 -51.94 -60.84 -15.51
CA ILE A 323 -51.49 -61.41 -16.79
C ILE A 323 -50.74 -60.35 -17.60
N GLN A 324 -51.33 -59.17 -17.78
CA GLN A 324 -50.74 -58.08 -18.56
C GLN A 324 -49.41 -57.53 -18.01
N ARG A 325 -49.15 -57.70 -16.71
CA ARG A 325 -47.88 -57.28 -16.09
C ARG A 325 -46.77 -58.28 -16.38
N LYS A 326 -47.06 -59.57 -16.24
CA LYS A 326 -46.09 -60.66 -16.42
C LYS A 326 -45.67 -60.86 -17.88
N ASP A 327 -46.57 -60.64 -18.84
CA ASP A 327 -46.23 -60.67 -20.27
C ASP A 327 -45.21 -59.60 -20.71
N ARG A 328 -45.21 -58.44 -20.05
CA ARG A 328 -44.23 -57.38 -20.33
C ARG A 328 -42.84 -57.72 -19.78
N GLU A 329 -42.80 -58.44 -18.68
CA GLU A 329 -41.57 -58.87 -18.01
C GLU A 329 -40.84 -59.94 -18.85
N ILE A 330 -41.58 -60.88 -19.47
CA ILE A 330 -41.04 -61.90 -20.37
C ILE A 330 -40.40 -61.28 -21.63
N LYS A 331 -41.07 -60.33 -22.28
CA LYS A 331 -40.54 -59.65 -23.48
C LYS A 331 -39.23 -58.91 -23.25
N GLN A 332 -39.05 -58.31 -22.07
CA GLN A 332 -37.82 -57.59 -21.73
C GLN A 332 -36.63 -58.53 -21.49
N LEU A 333 -36.88 -59.76 -21.01
CA LEU A 333 -35.85 -60.77 -20.77
C LEU A 333 -35.39 -61.48 -22.07
N GLU A 334 -36.29 -61.67 -23.05
CA GLU A 334 -35.96 -62.25 -24.36
C GLU A 334 -35.09 -61.33 -25.24
N GLU A 335 -35.33 -60.01 -25.19
CA GLU A 335 -34.54 -59.01 -25.94
C GLU A 335 -33.11 -58.84 -25.38
N ALA A 336 -32.91 -59.07 -24.08
CA ALA A 336 -31.61 -59.03 -23.42
C ALA A 336 -30.74 -60.26 -23.75
N SER A 337 -31.34 -61.44 -23.96
CA SER A 337 -30.63 -62.69 -24.29
C SER A 337 -30.02 -62.71 -25.71
N ASN A 338 -30.59 -61.98 -26.67
CA ASN A 338 -30.19 -62.05 -28.08
C ASN A 338 -29.06 -61.10 -28.51
N LYS A 339 -28.56 -60.23 -27.61
CA LYS A 339 -27.50 -59.26 -27.92
C LYS A 339 -26.06 -59.73 -27.60
N VAL A 340 -25.89 -60.93 -27.01
CA VAL A 340 -24.61 -61.39 -26.43
C VAL A 340 -23.72 -62.23 -27.38
N LEU A 341 -24.13 -62.51 -28.63
CA LEU A 341 -23.52 -63.58 -29.46
C LEU A 341 -22.55 -63.19 -30.60
N LYS A 342 -21.94 -61.99 -30.64
CA LYS A 342 -20.87 -61.70 -31.64
C LYS A 342 -19.80 -60.72 -31.15
N VAL A 343 -18.62 -61.22 -30.73
CA VAL A 343 -17.36 -60.46 -30.81
C VAL A 343 -16.20 -61.37 -31.24
N ASN A 344 -15.47 -60.88 -32.25
CA ASN A 344 -14.40 -61.51 -33.01
C ASN A 344 -13.04 -61.06 -32.43
N VAL A 345 -12.15 -61.98 -32.05
CA VAL A 345 -10.90 -61.70 -31.31
C VAL A 345 -9.86 -60.82 -32.06
N PRO A 346 -9.76 -60.78 -33.40
CA PRO A 346 -8.88 -59.83 -34.11
C PRO A 346 -9.33 -58.36 -34.00
N GLU A 347 -10.64 -58.13 -33.84
CA GLU A 347 -11.24 -56.80 -33.71
C GLU A 347 -10.80 -56.14 -32.40
N ILE A 348 -10.77 -56.92 -31.31
CA ILE A 348 -10.38 -56.47 -29.96
C ILE A 348 -8.92 -55.97 -29.92
N GLN A 349 -8.00 -56.60 -30.66
CA GLN A 349 -6.62 -56.14 -30.76
C GLN A 349 -6.46 -54.85 -31.56
N ARG A 350 -7.23 -54.68 -32.65
CA ARG A 350 -7.28 -53.41 -33.41
C ARG A 350 -7.87 -52.28 -32.57
N GLN A 351 -8.94 -52.57 -31.82
CA GLN A 351 -9.60 -51.64 -30.91
C GLN A 351 -8.71 -51.25 -29.72
N LYS A 352 -7.87 -52.16 -29.18
CA LYS A 352 -6.87 -51.79 -28.15
C LYS A 352 -5.79 -50.84 -28.68
N LYS A 353 -5.32 -51.00 -29.93
CA LYS A 353 -4.39 -50.03 -30.56
C LYS A 353 -5.05 -48.68 -30.85
N GLU A 354 -6.28 -48.69 -31.33
CA GLU A 354 -7.06 -47.46 -31.55
C GLU A 354 -7.33 -46.73 -30.23
N LEU A 355 -7.69 -47.46 -29.16
CA LEU A 355 -7.86 -46.94 -27.81
C LEU A 355 -6.58 -46.27 -27.29
N GLN A 356 -5.41 -46.90 -27.46
CA GLN A 356 -4.13 -46.28 -27.09
C GLN A 356 -3.88 -44.98 -27.87
N SER A 357 -4.15 -44.93 -29.17
CA SER A 357 -3.96 -43.70 -29.97
C SER A 357 -4.91 -42.57 -29.54
N ILE A 358 -6.17 -42.89 -29.23
CA ILE A 358 -7.16 -41.92 -28.74
C ILE A 358 -6.78 -41.41 -27.34
N VAL A 359 -6.27 -42.27 -26.46
CA VAL A 359 -5.79 -41.86 -25.13
C VAL A 359 -4.63 -40.86 -25.25
N THR A 360 -3.68 -41.10 -26.15
CA THR A 360 -2.59 -40.15 -26.41
C THR A 360 -3.10 -38.83 -26.99
N GLU A 361 -4.02 -38.86 -27.95
CA GLU A 361 -4.60 -37.64 -28.54
C GLU A 361 -5.42 -36.83 -27.51
N ILE A 362 -6.12 -37.50 -26.59
CA ILE A 362 -6.79 -36.85 -25.46
C ILE A 362 -5.76 -36.14 -24.57
N GLN A 363 -4.67 -36.82 -24.19
CA GLN A 363 -3.62 -36.22 -23.36
C GLN A 363 -2.99 -34.99 -24.01
N GLU A 364 -2.70 -35.05 -25.31
CA GLU A 364 -2.15 -33.91 -26.07
C GLU A 364 -3.13 -32.74 -26.12
N LYS A 365 -4.39 -32.98 -26.51
CA LYS A 365 -5.40 -31.90 -26.60
C LYS A 365 -5.79 -31.35 -25.23
N GLU A 366 -5.74 -32.17 -24.18
CA GLU A 366 -6.00 -31.72 -22.82
C GLU A 366 -4.87 -30.87 -22.25
N ALA A 367 -3.62 -31.15 -22.63
CA ALA A 367 -2.49 -30.26 -22.35
C ALA A 367 -2.68 -28.90 -23.03
N VAL A 368 -3.03 -28.87 -24.32
CA VAL A 368 -3.31 -27.62 -25.06
C VAL A 368 -4.49 -26.87 -24.45
N ARG A 369 -5.58 -27.56 -24.08
CA ARG A 369 -6.75 -26.93 -23.41
C ARG A 369 -6.33 -26.23 -22.12
N LYS A 370 -5.54 -26.89 -21.27
CA LYS A 370 -5.05 -26.30 -20.01
C LYS A 370 -4.17 -25.08 -20.26
N THR A 371 -3.32 -25.09 -21.28
CA THR A 371 -2.51 -23.91 -21.64
C THR A 371 -3.37 -22.74 -22.15
N THR A 372 -4.38 -23.01 -22.97
CA THR A 372 -5.33 -21.99 -23.44
C THR A 372 -6.18 -21.43 -22.29
N GLU A 373 -6.59 -22.27 -21.33
CA GLU A 373 -7.33 -21.87 -20.13
C GLU A 373 -6.54 -20.88 -19.26
N VAL A 374 -5.25 -21.16 -19.03
CA VAL A 374 -4.36 -20.24 -18.31
C VAL A 374 -4.20 -18.93 -19.06
N TYR A 375 -4.06 -18.96 -20.39
CA TYR A 375 -3.92 -17.75 -21.21
C TYR A 375 -5.19 -16.89 -21.20
N ILE A 376 -6.39 -17.50 -21.27
CA ILE A 376 -7.67 -16.80 -21.11
C ILE A 376 -7.71 -16.11 -19.75
N SER A 377 -7.36 -16.80 -18.66
CA SER A 377 -7.35 -16.21 -17.32
C SER A 377 -6.39 -15.01 -17.21
N GLN A 378 -5.23 -15.05 -17.88
CA GLN A 378 -4.30 -13.91 -17.94
C GLN A 378 -4.90 -12.70 -18.70
N LEU A 379 -5.57 -12.95 -19.82
CA LEU A 379 -6.27 -11.91 -20.58
C LEU A 379 -7.45 -11.31 -19.80
N GLU A 380 -8.24 -12.13 -19.09
CA GLU A 380 -9.34 -11.68 -18.23
C GLU A 380 -8.85 -10.74 -17.12
N ASN A 381 -7.76 -11.12 -16.44
CA ASN A 381 -7.15 -10.27 -15.41
C ASN A 381 -6.66 -8.94 -15.99
N THR A 382 -6.00 -8.97 -17.15
CA THR A 382 -5.49 -7.76 -17.81
C THR A 382 -6.63 -6.84 -18.28
N HIS A 383 -7.70 -7.41 -18.83
CA HIS A 383 -8.92 -6.68 -19.21
C HIS A 383 -9.57 -6.02 -17.99
N HIS A 384 -9.68 -6.75 -16.87
CA HIS A 384 -10.21 -6.22 -15.62
C HIS A 384 -9.37 -5.05 -15.08
N ASP A 385 -8.05 -5.19 -15.05
CA ASP A 385 -7.13 -4.14 -14.60
C ASP A 385 -7.23 -2.87 -15.46
N ASN A 386 -7.30 -3.02 -16.78
CA ASN A 386 -7.45 -1.88 -17.69
C ASN A 386 -8.84 -1.22 -17.56
N THR A 387 -9.90 -2.00 -17.35
CA THR A 387 -11.23 -1.46 -17.05
C THR A 387 -11.22 -0.62 -15.77
N GLN A 388 -10.59 -1.11 -14.70
CA GLN A 388 -10.44 -0.34 -13.46
C GLN A 388 -9.64 0.96 -13.65
N LYS A 389 -8.62 0.97 -14.52
CA LYS A 389 -7.87 2.19 -14.86
C LYS A 389 -8.77 3.19 -15.59
N ILE A 390 -9.59 2.74 -16.54
CA ILE A 390 -10.56 3.59 -17.25
C ILE A 390 -11.54 4.22 -16.26
N ASP A 391 -12.10 3.44 -15.34
CA ASP A 391 -13.04 3.95 -14.32
C ASP A 391 -12.42 5.05 -13.44
N LYS A 392 -11.16 4.87 -13.04
CA LYS A 392 -10.39 5.88 -12.30
C LYS A 392 -10.19 7.14 -13.13
N ILE A 393 -9.77 7.00 -14.39
CA ILE A 393 -9.58 8.15 -15.30
C ILE A 393 -10.92 8.87 -15.53
N ASP A 394 -12.03 8.15 -15.69
CA ASP A 394 -13.36 8.73 -15.84
C ASP A 394 -13.82 9.51 -14.60
N SER A 395 -13.46 9.03 -13.40
CA SER A 395 -13.72 9.77 -12.17
C SER A 395 -12.95 11.10 -12.11
N GLU A 396 -11.68 11.11 -12.55
CA GLU A 396 -10.86 12.33 -12.63
C GLU A 396 -11.35 13.28 -13.72
N ILE A 397 -11.72 12.77 -14.90
CA ILE A 397 -12.35 13.56 -15.97
C ILE A 397 -13.60 14.26 -15.47
N ARG A 398 -14.48 13.56 -14.72
CA ARG A 398 -15.66 14.17 -14.10
C ARG A 398 -15.28 15.26 -13.10
N ARG A 399 -14.28 15.01 -12.24
CA ARG A 399 -13.79 15.97 -11.25
C ARG A 399 -13.29 17.26 -11.91
N VAL A 400 -12.39 17.14 -12.89
CA VAL A 400 -11.80 18.28 -13.61
C VAL A 400 -12.87 19.03 -14.43
N SER A 401 -13.80 18.32 -15.05
CA SER A 401 -14.92 18.92 -15.78
C SER A 401 -15.83 19.74 -14.86
N ASN A 402 -16.10 19.25 -13.64
CA ASN A 402 -16.88 20.00 -12.65
C ASN A 402 -16.16 21.29 -12.24
N ILE A 403 -14.84 21.25 -12.01
CA ILE A 403 -14.04 22.45 -11.69
C ILE A 403 -14.16 23.51 -12.79
N ILE A 404 -14.09 23.10 -14.07
CA ILE A 404 -14.25 24.01 -15.21
C ILE A 404 -15.65 24.63 -15.21
N ASN A 405 -16.69 23.81 -15.00
CA ASN A 405 -18.08 24.28 -15.02
C ASN A 405 -18.38 25.23 -13.85
N GLU A 406 -17.91 24.93 -12.64
CA GLU A 406 -18.04 25.80 -11.47
C GLU A 406 -17.31 27.12 -11.65
N SER A 407 -16.06 27.07 -12.12
CA SER A 407 -15.26 28.27 -12.35
C SER A 407 -15.88 29.16 -13.44
N ARG A 408 -16.48 28.57 -14.48
CA ARG A 408 -17.23 29.32 -15.51
C ARG A 408 -18.48 30.00 -14.95
N LYS A 409 -19.26 29.30 -14.13
CA LYS A 409 -20.43 29.89 -13.46
C LYS A 409 -20.00 31.09 -12.60
N GLN A 410 -18.92 30.96 -11.85
CA GLN A 410 -18.37 32.06 -11.05
C GLN A 410 -17.95 33.26 -11.90
N ILE A 411 -17.24 33.04 -13.02
CA ILE A 411 -16.89 34.12 -13.96
C ILE A 411 -18.13 34.85 -14.47
N GLU A 412 -19.20 34.11 -14.81
CA GLU A 412 -20.45 34.71 -15.30
C GLU A 412 -21.12 35.57 -14.23
N LEU A 413 -21.07 35.16 -12.96
CA LEU A 413 -21.60 35.93 -11.82
C LEU A 413 -20.79 37.21 -11.58
N TYR A 414 -19.46 37.14 -11.64
CA TYR A 414 -18.58 38.32 -11.53
C TYR A 414 -18.82 39.32 -12.67
N LYS A 415 -19.02 38.84 -13.91
CA LYS A 415 -19.33 39.69 -15.07
C LYS A 415 -20.69 40.40 -14.95
N LYS A 416 -21.64 39.85 -14.19
CA LYS A 416 -22.98 40.45 -13.96
C LYS A 416 -23.05 41.41 -12.77
N GLY A 417 -21.94 41.72 -12.09
CA GLY A 417 -21.91 42.71 -10.99
C GLY A 417 -22.66 42.31 -9.72
N LYS A 418 -23.09 41.04 -9.59
CA LYS A 418 -23.87 40.54 -8.45
C LYS A 418 -22.94 40.04 -7.35
N SER A 419 -22.30 40.95 -6.60
CA SER A 419 -21.42 40.59 -5.47
C SER A 419 -22.11 39.71 -4.42
N LEU A 420 -23.42 39.85 -4.22
CA LEU A 420 -24.20 39.01 -3.30
C LEU A 420 -24.37 37.56 -3.79
N ALA A 421 -24.24 37.30 -5.09
CA ALA A 421 -24.36 35.94 -5.65
C ALA A 421 -23.19 35.02 -5.26
N LEU A 422 -22.11 35.58 -4.70
CA LEU A 422 -20.97 34.82 -4.19
C LEU A 422 -21.35 33.93 -2.99
N TYR A 423 -22.36 34.34 -2.23
CA TYR A 423 -22.93 33.56 -1.13
C TYR A 423 -23.98 32.54 -1.60
N GLY A 424 -24.30 32.52 -2.91
CA GLY A 424 -25.26 31.64 -3.55
C GLY A 424 -26.11 32.39 -4.58
N ASP A 425 -26.48 31.72 -5.68
CA ASP A 425 -27.30 32.30 -6.76
C ASP A 425 -28.66 32.86 -6.26
N TRP A 426 -29.16 32.30 -5.14
CA TRP A 426 -30.40 32.69 -4.48
C TRP A 426 -30.27 33.93 -3.58
N MET A 427 -29.06 34.23 -3.07
CA MET A 427 -28.82 35.27 -2.06
C MET A 427 -29.26 36.68 -2.49
N PRO A 428 -29.01 37.13 -3.74
CA PRO A 428 -29.47 38.46 -4.17
C PRO A 428 -30.99 38.61 -4.07
N ARG A 429 -31.76 37.59 -4.50
CA ARG A 429 -33.22 37.58 -4.41
C ARG A 429 -33.69 37.52 -2.95
N PHE A 430 -33.04 36.70 -2.14
CA PHE A 430 -33.37 36.58 -0.72
C PHE A 430 -33.19 37.91 0.04
N VAL A 431 -32.07 38.60 -0.18
CA VAL A 431 -31.82 39.93 0.41
C VAL A 431 -32.82 40.97 -0.10
N GLU A 432 -33.21 40.90 -1.37
CA GLU A 432 -34.25 41.77 -1.94
C GLU A 432 -35.60 41.61 -1.23
N GLU A 433 -36.02 40.36 -0.96
CA GLU A 433 -37.27 40.07 -0.24
C GLU A 433 -37.21 40.46 1.24
N ILE A 434 -36.05 40.29 1.90
CA ILE A 434 -35.83 40.82 3.25
C ILE A 434 -35.98 42.34 3.26
N ASN A 435 -35.38 43.04 2.29
CA ASN A 435 -35.50 44.49 2.17
C ASN A 435 -36.95 44.94 1.94
N LYS A 436 -37.72 44.23 1.10
CA LYS A 436 -39.14 44.49 0.89
C LYS A 436 -39.94 44.32 2.18
N ALA A 437 -39.78 43.20 2.88
CA ALA A 437 -40.47 42.93 4.13
C ALA A 437 -40.10 43.95 5.24
N ALA A 438 -38.83 44.37 5.30
CA ALA A 438 -38.38 45.41 6.21
C ALA A 438 -38.97 46.80 5.89
N ASN A 439 -39.03 47.17 4.61
CA ASN A 439 -39.64 48.45 4.18
C ASN A 439 -41.16 48.48 4.43
N MET A 440 -41.81 47.32 4.46
CA MET A 440 -43.22 47.17 4.86
C MET A 440 -43.43 47.16 6.38
N GLY A 441 -42.37 47.34 7.19
CA GLY A 441 -42.44 47.37 8.65
C GLY A 441 -42.77 46.01 9.29
N ARG A 442 -42.58 44.90 8.57
CA ARG A 442 -42.89 43.55 9.08
C ARG A 442 -41.83 43.00 10.04
N PHE A 443 -40.62 43.53 9.98
CA PHE A 443 -39.55 43.26 10.95
C PHE A 443 -39.51 44.36 12.00
N THR A 444 -39.18 44.00 13.26
CA THR A 444 -38.99 44.99 14.34
C THR A 444 -37.84 45.94 14.03
N LYS A 445 -36.73 45.39 13.52
CA LYS A 445 -35.63 46.10 12.87
C LYS A 445 -35.14 45.27 11.69
N LYS A 446 -34.69 45.94 10.64
CA LYS A 446 -34.21 45.31 9.41
C LYS A 446 -33.07 44.30 9.71
N PRO A 447 -33.19 43.02 9.35
CA PRO A 447 -32.10 42.06 9.45
C PRO A 447 -30.87 42.51 8.67
N LYS A 448 -29.67 42.27 9.23
CA LYS A 448 -28.40 42.72 8.66
C LYS A 448 -27.58 41.51 8.19
N GLY A 449 -27.25 41.45 6.91
CA GLY A 449 -26.43 40.38 6.36
C GLY A 449 -26.47 40.29 4.84
N PRO A 450 -25.69 39.38 4.23
CA PRO A 450 -24.72 38.50 4.88
C PRO A 450 -23.56 39.30 5.51
N ILE A 451 -23.04 38.90 6.69
CA ILE A 451 -22.03 39.66 7.44
C ILE A 451 -20.85 40.11 6.57
N GLY A 452 -20.38 39.25 5.67
CA GLY A 452 -19.24 39.55 4.80
C GLY A 452 -19.44 40.73 3.86
N SER A 453 -20.68 41.17 3.57
CA SER A 453 -20.92 42.37 2.77
C SER A 453 -20.67 43.69 3.53
N TYR A 454 -20.53 43.62 4.86
CA TYR A 454 -20.28 44.77 5.74
C TYR A 454 -18.81 44.88 6.16
N LEU A 455 -17.96 43.92 5.75
CA LEU A 455 -16.58 43.81 6.19
C LEU A 455 -15.58 44.18 5.09
N GLN A 456 -14.54 44.90 5.47
CA GLN A 456 -13.35 45.16 4.67
C GLN A 456 -12.12 44.89 5.52
N VAL A 457 -11.04 44.39 4.90
CA VAL A 457 -9.77 44.11 5.59
C VAL A 457 -8.77 45.22 5.28
N THR A 458 -8.19 45.88 6.26
CA THR A 458 -7.27 46.99 5.99
C THR A 458 -6.00 46.57 5.26
N ASP A 459 -5.54 45.34 5.49
CA ASP A 459 -4.40 44.71 4.80
C ASP A 459 -4.87 43.58 3.87
N PRO A 460 -4.84 43.78 2.53
CA PRO A 460 -5.30 42.79 1.56
C PRO A 460 -4.55 41.45 1.62
N GLU A 461 -3.31 41.41 2.09
CA GLU A 461 -2.53 40.15 2.16
C GLU A 461 -3.12 39.16 3.16
N TRP A 462 -3.78 39.67 4.21
CA TRP A 462 -4.43 38.86 5.23
C TRP A 462 -5.85 38.42 4.85
N ALA A 463 -6.47 39.04 3.83
CA ALA A 463 -7.85 38.78 3.46
C ALA A 463 -8.15 37.29 3.18
N PRO A 464 -7.30 36.52 2.46
CA PRO A 464 -7.54 35.10 2.22
C PRO A 464 -7.53 34.25 3.51
N ALA A 465 -6.62 34.55 4.44
CA ALA A 465 -6.50 33.83 5.71
C ALA A 465 -7.68 34.13 6.64
N ILE A 466 -8.05 35.42 6.73
CA ILE A 466 -9.20 35.89 7.51
C ILE A 466 -10.51 35.30 6.96
N GLU A 467 -10.68 35.31 5.64
CA GLU A 467 -11.85 34.75 4.99
C GLU A 467 -12.01 33.25 5.29
N LYS A 468 -10.91 32.50 5.23
CA LYS A 468 -10.94 31.09 5.57
C LYS A 468 -11.32 30.87 7.04
N HIS A 469 -10.80 31.70 7.93
CA HIS A 469 -11.11 31.62 9.36
C HIS A 469 -12.58 31.95 9.65
N LEU A 470 -13.13 32.99 9.03
CA LEU A 470 -14.49 33.48 9.26
C LEU A 470 -15.54 32.84 8.34
N LYS A 471 -15.18 31.86 7.51
CA LYS A 471 -16.01 31.37 6.39
C LYS A 471 -17.47 31.11 6.74
N SER A 472 -17.76 30.48 7.88
CA SER A 472 -19.14 30.21 8.33
C SER A 472 -19.91 31.47 8.73
N PHE A 473 -19.22 32.45 9.31
CA PHE A 473 -19.78 33.73 9.75
C PHE A 473 -20.05 34.67 8.58
N LEU A 474 -19.27 34.62 7.50
CA LEU A 474 -19.42 35.57 6.39
C LEU A 474 -20.79 35.50 5.70
N SER A 475 -21.46 34.34 5.69
CA SER A 475 -22.80 34.15 5.12
C SER A 475 -23.96 34.37 6.11
N GLN A 476 -23.66 34.62 7.39
CA GLN A 476 -24.63 34.72 8.47
C GLN A 476 -25.41 36.05 8.44
N PHE A 477 -26.59 36.07 9.06
CA PHE A 477 -27.42 37.26 9.25
C PHE A 477 -27.61 37.57 10.73
N CYS A 478 -27.61 38.86 11.08
CA CYS A 478 -27.92 39.35 12.42
C CYS A 478 -29.38 39.81 12.45
N LEU A 479 -30.11 39.41 13.50
CA LEU A 479 -31.50 39.75 13.75
C LEU A 479 -31.64 40.39 15.13
N ASN A 480 -32.55 41.36 15.24
CA ASN A 480 -32.75 42.12 16.48
C ASN A 480 -33.53 41.35 17.55
N SER A 481 -34.40 40.42 17.16
CA SER A 481 -35.30 39.72 18.09
C SER A 481 -35.67 38.31 17.62
N SER A 482 -36.12 37.47 18.56
CA SER A 482 -36.65 36.13 18.26
C SER A 482 -37.97 36.18 17.47
N ALA A 483 -38.70 37.30 17.51
CA ALA A 483 -39.90 37.49 16.68
C ALA A 483 -39.54 37.63 15.19
N ASP A 484 -38.45 38.33 14.88
CA ASP A 484 -37.96 38.49 13.52
C ASP A 484 -37.48 37.16 12.91
N LEU A 485 -37.01 36.22 13.73
CA LEU A 485 -36.57 34.90 13.28
C LEU A 485 -37.68 34.13 12.55
N LYS A 486 -38.92 34.21 13.02
CA LYS A 486 -40.05 33.51 12.39
C LYS A 486 -40.25 33.99 10.96
N LEU A 487 -40.35 35.31 10.76
CA LEU A 487 -40.51 35.91 9.44
C LEU A 487 -39.30 35.68 8.54
N PHE A 488 -38.09 35.72 9.10
CA PHE A 488 -36.86 35.41 8.36
C PHE A 488 -36.89 33.97 7.84
N ASN A 489 -37.27 33.01 8.68
CA ASN A 489 -37.39 31.60 8.30
C ASN A 489 -38.50 31.38 7.25
N GLU A 490 -39.65 32.06 7.36
CA GLU A 490 -40.70 32.01 6.33
C GLU A 490 -40.22 32.50 4.96
N ILE A 491 -39.44 33.58 4.92
CA ILE A 491 -38.82 34.07 3.68
C ILE A 491 -37.76 33.06 3.22
N ALA A 492 -36.97 32.48 4.14
CA ALA A 492 -35.92 31.54 3.80
C ALA A 492 -36.47 30.26 3.18
N GLU A 493 -37.53 29.67 3.74
CA GLU A 493 -38.20 28.46 3.22
C GLU A 493 -38.70 28.62 1.77
N ARG A 494 -39.05 29.85 1.37
CA ARG A 494 -39.57 30.14 0.03
C ARG A 494 -38.48 30.34 -1.02
N PHE A 495 -37.36 30.93 -0.63
CA PHE A 495 -36.35 31.43 -1.58
C PHE A 495 -34.98 30.77 -1.45
N VAL A 496 -34.74 30.01 -0.39
CA VAL A 496 -33.44 29.37 -0.10
C VAL A 496 -33.57 27.85 -0.24
N PRO A 497 -32.65 27.17 -0.96
CA PRO A 497 -32.62 25.71 -1.01
C PRO A 497 -32.47 25.10 0.39
N ALA A 498 -33.18 24.01 0.69
CA ALA A 498 -33.28 23.44 2.04
C ALA A 498 -31.94 23.12 2.76
N ARG A 499 -30.85 22.90 2.02
CA ARG A 499 -29.50 22.65 2.58
C ARG A 499 -28.62 23.90 2.69
N ASN A 500 -29.15 25.07 2.33
CA ASN A 500 -28.38 26.31 2.15
C ASN A 500 -28.92 27.47 3.00
N ALA A 501 -29.81 27.21 3.95
CA ALA A 501 -30.32 28.22 4.86
C ALA A 501 -29.16 28.94 5.59
N PRO A 502 -29.10 30.29 5.57
CA PRO A 502 -28.03 31.01 6.23
C PRO A 502 -28.16 30.92 7.75
N ALA A 503 -27.03 30.83 8.45
CA ALA A 503 -27.00 30.94 9.90
C ALA A 503 -27.54 32.30 10.37
N VAL A 504 -28.06 32.34 11.58
CA VAL A 504 -28.68 33.54 12.17
C VAL A 504 -28.13 33.78 13.57
N SER A 505 -27.61 34.99 13.81
CA SER A 505 -27.34 35.52 15.15
C SER A 505 -28.53 36.36 15.62
N ILE A 506 -28.93 36.23 16.88
CA ILE A 506 -30.03 37.00 17.46
C ILE A 506 -29.49 37.79 18.65
N SER A 507 -29.37 39.10 18.49
CA SER A 507 -28.97 40.03 19.55
C SER A 507 -29.72 41.35 19.40
N PRO A 508 -30.08 42.03 20.51
CA PRO A 508 -30.66 43.37 20.42
C PRO A 508 -29.69 44.32 19.71
N PHE A 509 -30.18 45.03 18.69
CA PHE A 509 -29.34 45.98 17.96
C PHE A 509 -29.08 47.23 18.79
N LEU A 510 -27.80 47.57 18.93
CA LEU A 510 -27.27 48.68 19.70
C LEU A 510 -26.64 49.72 18.76
N PRO A 511 -26.82 51.02 19.04
CA PRO A 511 -26.27 52.08 18.21
C PRO A 511 -24.74 52.21 18.31
N THR A 512 -24.09 51.52 19.23
CA THR A 512 -22.66 51.62 19.53
C THR A 512 -21.99 50.26 19.53
N VAL A 513 -20.71 50.22 19.14
CA VAL A 513 -19.87 49.02 19.24
C VAL A 513 -19.59 48.70 20.70
N HIS A 514 -19.56 47.42 21.07
CA HIS A 514 -19.16 46.97 22.40
C HIS A 514 -17.75 47.45 22.75
N ASP A 515 -17.55 47.83 24.01
CA ASP A 515 -16.20 48.16 24.49
C ASP A 515 -15.39 46.88 24.67
N TYR A 516 -14.58 46.56 23.65
CA TYR A 516 -13.70 45.40 23.64
C TYR A 516 -12.28 45.72 24.14
N SER A 517 -12.00 46.96 24.59
CA SER A 517 -10.63 47.41 24.91
C SER A 517 -9.94 46.62 26.03
N GLN A 518 -10.71 46.06 26.97
CA GLN A 518 -10.23 45.21 28.05
C GLN A 518 -10.02 43.75 27.64
N HIS A 519 -10.71 43.29 26.60
CA HIS A 519 -10.69 41.92 26.09
C HIS A 519 -9.75 41.76 24.89
N GLU A 520 -9.32 42.86 24.26
CA GLU A 520 -8.40 42.83 23.15
C GLU A 520 -7.05 42.22 23.52
N VAL A 521 -6.57 41.29 22.69
CA VAL A 521 -5.20 40.76 22.78
C VAL A 521 -4.19 41.83 22.37
N LYS A 522 -3.18 42.08 23.21
CA LYS A 522 -2.12 43.05 22.95
C LYS A 522 -0.77 42.36 22.86
N HIS A 523 -0.04 42.63 21.79
CA HIS A 523 1.31 42.12 21.56
C HIS A 523 2.22 43.23 21.02
N GLN A 524 3.53 43.12 21.26
CA GLN A 524 4.50 44.15 20.88
C GLN A 524 4.67 44.29 19.36
N TYR A 525 4.56 43.17 18.62
CA TYR A 525 4.88 43.11 17.19
C TYR A 525 3.68 42.78 16.28
N TYR A 526 2.59 42.27 16.85
CA TYR A 526 1.50 41.68 16.09
C TYR A 526 0.18 42.30 16.50
N SER A 527 -0.73 42.43 15.53
CA SER A 527 -2.04 43.06 15.70
C SER A 527 -3.12 42.03 15.96
N SER A 528 -4.15 42.42 16.71
CA SER A 528 -5.41 41.68 16.83
C SER A 528 -6.16 41.67 15.50
N LEU A 529 -6.97 40.63 15.25
CA LEU A 529 -7.78 40.53 14.04
C LEU A 529 -8.79 41.68 13.95
N VAL A 530 -9.42 42.07 15.05
CA VAL A 530 -10.38 43.20 15.10
C VAL A 530 -9.80 44.51 14.53
N ARG A 531 -8.51 44.79 14.73
CA ARG A 531 -7.86 46.00 14.21
C ARG A 531 -7.71 46.01 12.70
N LEU A 532 -7.67 44.84 12.07
CA LEU A 532 -7.61 44.73 10.61
C LEU A 532 -9.00 44.71 9.97
N LEU A 533 -10.07 44.59 10.75
CA LEU A 533 -11.45 44.60 10.26
C LEU A 533 -12.03 46.01 10.29
N LYS A 534 -12.40 46.52 9.12
CA LYS A 534 -13.24 47.71 8.96
C LYS A 534 -14.67 47.27 8.69
N CYS A 535 -15.54 47.39 9.69
CA CYS A 535 -16.96 47.11 9.56
C CYS A 535 -17.76 48.40 9.35
N SER A 536 -18.70 48.40 8.41
CA SER A 536 -19.56 49.55 8.14
C SER A 536 -20.76 49.69 9.10
N ASP A 537 -21.05 48.66 9.90
CA ASP A 537 -22.22 48.61 10.77
C ASP A 537 -21.86 48.10 12.19
N PRO A 538 -22.17 48.86 13.26
CA PRO A 538 -21.83 48.47 14.64
C PRO A 538 -22.41 47.13 15.10
N ASP A 539 -23.64 46.78 14.68
CA ASP A 539 -24.30 45.54 15.12
C ASP A 539 -23.64 44.30 14.52
N VAL A 540 -23.13 44.43 13.28
CA VAL A 540 -22.38 43.37 12.62
C VAL A 540 -21.03 43.15 13.30
N LEU A 541 -20.36 44.23 13.70
CA LEU A 541 -19.11 44.12 14.45
C LEU A 541 -19.34 43.53 15.85
N ASN A 542 -20.41 43.93 16.54
CA ASN A 542 -20.79 43.36 17.82
C ASN A 542 -21.04 41.85 17.72
N CYS A 543 -21.74 41.40 16.69
CA CYS A 543 -21.94 39.96 16.44
C CYS A 543 -20.61 39.20 16.26
N LEU A 544 -19.61 39.79 15.59
CA LEU A 544 -18.29 39.17 15.44
C LEU A 544 -17.47 39.17 16.75
N LEU A 545 -17.63 40.19 17.58
CA LEU A 545 -17.03 40.22 18.93
C LEU A 545 -17.65 39.10 19.79
N ASP A 546 -18.97 38.98 19.79
CA ASP A 546 -19.70 38.02 20.63
C ASP A 546 -19.49 36.57 20.21
N GLU A 547 -19.58 36.26 18.91
CA GLU A 547 -19.55 34.86 18.44
C GLU A 547 -18.18 34.41 17.94
N ALA A 548 -17.37 35.31 17.37
CA ALA A 548 -16.09 34.97 16.75
C ALA A 548 -14.87 35.45 17.56
N ALA A 549 -15.08 36.23 18.63
CA ALA A 549 -14.03 36.76 19.52
C ALA A 549 -12.85 37.36 18.74
N VAL A 550 -13.14 38.15 17.71
CA VAL A 550 -12.15 38.70 16.76
C VAL A 550 -11.12 39.61 17.43
N GLU A 551 -11.44 40.16 18.60
CA GLU A 551 -10.54 40.94 19.46
C GLU A 551 -9.52 40.08 20.22
N GLN A 552 -9.77 38.78 20.37
CA GLN A 552 -8.93 37.82 21.10
C GLN A 552 -8.06 36.96 20.16
N ILE A 553 -8.10 37.24 18.85
CA ILE A 553 -7.32 36.54 17.82
C ILE A 553 -6.12 37.39 17.42
N LEU A 554 -4.91 36.83 17.48
CA LEU A 554 -3.66 37.50 17.10
C LEU A 554 -3.20 37.07 15.71
N LEU A 555 -2.83 38.04 14.86
CA LEU A 555 -2.34 37.77 13.50
C LEU A 555 -0.82 37.66 13.47
N VAL A 556 -0.31 36.46 13.18
CA VAL A 556 1.12 36.15 13.24
C VAL A 556 1.60 35.60 11.88
N PRO A 557 2.54 36.26 11.17
CA PRO A 557 2.92 35.92 9.80
C PRO A 557 3.25 34.43 9.56
N THR A 558 3.97 33.80 10.48
CA THR A 558 4.47 32.43 10.31
C THR A 558 3.96 31.49 11.39
N ALA A 559 3.76 30.22 11.02
CA ALA A 559 3.42 29.16 11.96
C ALA A 559 4.49 28.97 13.05
N LYS A 560 5.76 29.22 12.73
CA LYS A 560 6.85 29.12 13.69
C LYS A 560 6.67 30.13 14.84
N ASP A 561 6.44 31.39 14.49
CA ASP A 561 6.27 32.46 15.48
C ASP A 561 4.97 32.26 16.27
N ALA A 562 3.90 31.81 15.60
CA ALA A 562 2.63 31.49 16.25
C ALA A 562 2.79 30.36 17.27
N CYS A 563 3.58 29.32 16.96
CA CYS A 563 3.90 28.26 17.89
C CYS A 563 4.74 28.77 19.07
N GLN A 564 5.76 29.58 18.83
CA GLN A 564 6.60 30.13 19.91
C GLN A 564 5.82 30.95 20.94
N ILE A 565 4.81 31.71 20.49
CA ILE A 565 3.91 32.49 21.35
C ILE A 565 2.97 31.56 22.13
N CYS A 566 2.41 30.54 21.48
CA CYS A 566 1.35 29.71 22.05
C CYS A 566 1.83 28.50 22.86
N GLU A 567 3.06 28.01 22.67
CA GLU A 567 3.54 26.73 23.21
C GLU A 567 3.77 26.75 24.73
N LEU A 568 4.30 27.85 25.27
CA LEU A 568 4.61 27.97 26.69
C LEU A 568 3.68 28.99 27.36
N PRO A 569 3.05 28.67 28.52
CA PRO A 569 2.14 29.59 29.22
C PRO A 569 2.73 30.97 29.52
N VAL A 570 4.05 31.05 29.74
CA VAL A 570 4.77 32.33 30.00
C VAL A 570 4.81 33.27 28.80
N ASN A 571 4.73 32.73 27.57
CA ASN A 571 4.79 33.52 26.34
C ASN A 571 3.40 33.98 25.87
N VAL A 572 2.32 33.42 26.44
CA VAL A 572 0.95 33.66 25.99
C VAL A 572 0.51 35.06 26.40
N PRO A 573 0.19 35.95 25.43
CA PRO A 573 -0.34 37.28 25.72
C PRO A 573 -1.71 37.19 26.42
N ARG A 574 -1.99 38.16 27.29
CA ARG A 574 -3.27 38.23 27.98
C ARG A 574 -4.43 38.32 26.96
N ASN A 575 -5.51 37.59 27.25
CA ASN A 575 -6.72 37.47 26.43
C ASN A 575 -6.53 36.77 25.06
N LEU A 576 -5.38 36.16 24.79
CA LEU A 576 -5.19 35.40 23.54
C LEU A 576 -6.04 34.12 23.56
N VAL A 577 -6.94 33.97 22.58
CA VAL A 577 -7.66 32.72 22.33
C VAL A 577 -7.02 31.91 21.21
N LYS A 578 -6.47 32.57 20.19
CA LYS A 578 -5.93 31.90 19.01
C LYS A 578 -4.99 32.80 18.22
N CYS A 579 -3.90 32.24 17.69
CA CYS A 579 -3.10 32.85 16.65
C CYS A 579 -3.59 32.38 15.27
N LEU A 580 -3.71 33.30 14.32
CA LEU A 580 -3.99 33.02 12.91
C LEU A 580 -2.79 33.43 12.06
N THR A 581 -2.37 32.55 11.15
CA THR A 581 -1.23 32.79 10.25
C THR A 581 -1.65 33.15 8.83
N MET A 582 -0.72 33.65 8.01
CA MET A 582 -0.98 33.98 6.60
C MET A 582 -1.38 32.76 5.75
N ASP A 583 -0.95 31.56 6.13
CA ASP A 583 -1.35 30.30 5.47
C ASP A 583 -2.65 29.72 6.06
N ALA A 584 -3.37 30.52 6.86
CA ALA A 584 -4.57 30.18 7.63
C ALA A 584 -4.39 29.07 8.67
N ASP A 585 -3.16 28.73 9.06
CA ASP A 585 -2.94 27.86 10.21
C ASP A 585 -3.45 28.56 11.48
N THR A 586 -4.06 27.79 12.37
CA THR A 586 -4.55 28.29 13.65
C THR A 586 -3.86 27.59 14.81
N VAL A 587 -3.39 28.38 15.78
CA VAL A 587 -2.66 27.87 16.95
C VAL A 587 -3.35 28.35 18.22
N SER A 588 -3.87 27.42 19.01
CA SER A 588 -4.45 27.70 20.32
C SER A 588 -3.35 27.72 21.39
N PRO A 589 -3.39 28.63 22.37
CA PRO A 589 -2.34 28.75 23.39
C PRO A 589 -2.40 27.68 24.49
N ALA A 590 -1.28 27.48 25.18
CA ALA A 590 -1.19 26.65 26.38
C ALA A 590 -2.12 27.17 27.50
N PRO A 591 -2.67 26.30 28.38
CA PRO A 591 -2.37 24.87 28.53
C PRO A 591 -3.02 23.96 27.47
N SER A 592 -4.02 24.47 26.73
CA SER A 592 -4.73 23.72 25.68
C SER A 592 -4.08 23.92 24.31
N TYR A 593 -2.76 23.77 24.23
CA TYR A 593 -2.00 24.01 23.00
C TYR A 593 -2.46 23.07 21.88
N ARG A 594 -2.89 23.64 20.75
CA ARG A 594 -3.34 22.90 19.56
C ARG A 594 -2.93 23.61 18.30
N PHE A 595 -2.43 22.86 17.33
CA PHE A 595 -2.08 23.35 16.01
C PHE A 595 -3.00 22.72 14.95
N PHE A 596 -3.67 23.55 14.17
CA PHE A 596 -4.49 23.11 13.05
C PHE A 596 -3.97 23.72 11.75
N SER A 597 -3.65 22.87 10.78
CA SER A 597 -3.20 23.34 9.48
C SER A 597 -4.34 23.92 8.65
N GLY A 598 -4.12 25.12 8.14
CA GLY A 598 -5.05 25.91 7.38
C GLY A 598 -5.14 25.58 5.92
N ARG A 599 -4.36 24.64 5.35
CA ARG A 599 -4.30 24.25 3.91
C ARG A 599 -5.17 25.11 2.98
N MET A 600 -4.66 26.23 2.51
CA MET A 600 -5.38 27.11 1.60
C MET A 600 -5.24 26.64 0.15
N ASN A 601 -6.37 26.48 -0.56
CA ASN A 601 -6.39 26.09 -1.97
C ASN A 601 -6.14 27.28 -2.92
N SER A 602 -6.24 28.52 -2.42
CA SER A 602 -6.02 29.75 -3.18
C SER A 602 -5.55 30.86 -2.24
N LYS A 603 -4.65 31.74 -2.73
CA LYS A 603 -4.22 32.98 -2.05
C LYS A 603 -5.11 34.17 -2.41
N VAL A 604 -6.31 33.93 -2.95
CA VAL A 604 -7.27 34.98 -3.31
C VAL A 604 -8.52 34.85 -2.45
N ALA A 605 -8.96 35.97 -1.87
CA ALA A 605 -10.20 36.09 -1.13
C ALA A 605 -11.40 36.13 -2.10
N ASN A 606 -12.45 35.38 -1.80
CA ASN A 606 -13.67 35.27 -2.62
C ASN A 606 -14.83 36.11 -2.07
N PHE A 607 -14.82 36.47 -0.78
CA PHE A 607 -15.87 37.19 -0.07
C PHE A 607 -15.38 38.56 0.40
N LEU A 608 -14.15 38.66 0.91
CA LEU A 608 -13.56 39.90 1.43
C LEU A 608 -12.73 40.61 0.33
N GLN A 609 -13.00 41.90 0.10
CA GLN A 609 -12.26 42.75 -0.87
C GLN A 609 -12.12 42.18 -2.29
N ILE A 610 -13.24 42.15 -2.99
CA ILE A 610 -13.31 41.74 -4.40
C ILE A 610 -12.55 42.77 -5.26
N ASN A 611 -11.41 42.40 -5.84
CA ASN A 611 -10.96 42.98 -7.09
C ASN A 611 -11.47 42.10 -8.23
N PRO A 612 -12.59 42.46 -8.91
CA PRO A 612 -13.22 41.60 -9.89
C PRO A 612 -12.28 41.23 -11.03
N ALA A 613 -11.39 42.14 -11.42
CA ALA A 613 -10.45 41.92 -12.52
C ALA A 613 -9.37 40.88 -12.17
N GLN A 614 -8.79 40.94 -10.96
CA GLN A 614 -7.80 39.96 -10.51
C GLN A 614 -8.42 38.57 -10.33
N GLN A 615 -9.63 38.50 -9.79
CA GLN A 615 -10.32 37.23 -9.58
C GLN A 615 -10.80 36.61 -10.91
N LEU A 616 -11.25 37.41 -11.86
CA LEU A 616 -11.57 36.95 -13.21
C LEU A 616 -10.34 36.34 -13.89
N ASN A 617 -9.18 37.02 -13.84
CA ASN A 617 -7.94 36.51 -14.42
C ASN A 617 -7.48 35.20 -13.75
N TYR A 618 -7.58 35.10 -12.43
CA TYR A 618 -7.29 33.87 -11.69
C TYR A 618 -8.21 32.70 -12.12
N LEU A 619 -9.53 32.93 -12.19
CA LEU A 619 -10.50 31.92 -12.62
C LEU A 619 -10.29 31.50 -14.09
N GLU A 620 -9.94 32.45 -14.97
CA GLU A 620 -9.61 32.16 -16.38
C GLU A 620 -8.34 31.31 -16.51
N LYS A 621 -7.29 31.64 -15.74
CA LYS A 621 -6.06 30.82 -15.67
C LYS A 621 -6.35 29.41 -15.17
N LYS A 622 -7.13 29.28 -14.09
CA LYS A 622 -7.54 27.97 -13.52
C LYS A 622 -8.33 27.13 -14.52
N ILE A 623 -9.20 27.75 -15.33
CA ILE A 623 -9.93 27.05 -16.39
C ILE A 623 -8.99 26.55 -17.48
N ASN A 624 -8.00 27.33 -17.88
CA ASN A 624 -7.04 26.92 -18.91
C ASN A 624 -6.15 25.75 -18.43
N GLU A 625 -5.66 25.81 -17.19
CA GLU A 625 -4.91 24.70 -16.58
C GLU A 625 -5.75 23.42 -16.52
N ALA A 626 -6.99 23.51 -16.03
CA ALA A 626 -7.91 22.38 -15.97
C ALA A 626 -8.29 21.84 -17.36
N ARG A 627 -8.31 22.68 -18.40
CA ARG A 627 -8.57 22.25 -19.79
C ARG A 627 -7.43 21.42 -20.36
N GLU A 628 -6.18 21.80 -20.11
CA GLU A 628 -5.02 21.01 -20.51
C GLU A 628 -4.98 19.67 -19.77
N GLU A 629 -5.23 19.67 -18.46
CA GLU A 629 -5.36 18.44 -17.67
C GLU A 629 -6.46 17.53 -18.25
N LEU A 630 -7.66 18.07 -18.52
CA LEU A 630 -8.76 17.32 -19.12
C LEU A 630 -8.39 16.74 -20.49
N ARG A 631 -7.60 17.45 -21.29
CA ARG A 631 -7.13 16.97 -22.60
C ARG A 631 -6.22 15.75 -22.44
N THR A 632 -5.23 15.82 -21.55
CA THR A 632 -4.31 14.71 -21.29
C THR A 632 -5.01 13.48 -20.73
N LEU A 633 -5.99 13.67 -19.82
CA LEU A 633 -6.79 12.58 -19.27
C LEU A 633 -7.65 11.90 -20.35
N LYS A 634 -8.26 12.68 -21.25
CA LYS A 634 -9.06 12.13 -22.37
C LYS A 634 -8.21 11.33 -23.35
N GLU A 635 -7.00 11.78 -23.66
CA GLU A 635 -6.06 11.05 -24.51
C GLU A 635 -5.61 9.74 -23.86
N THR A 636 -5.28 9.79 -22.57
CA THR A 636 -4.92 8.60 -21.78
C THR A 636 -6.07 7.59 -21.70
N ARG A 637 -7.30 8.07 -21.48
CA ARG A 637 -8.51 7.24 -21.49
C ARG A 637 -8.66 6.51 -22.81
N LYS A 638 -8.52 7.23 -23.93
CA LYS A 638 -8.65 6.67 -25.28
C LYS A 638 -7.62 5.58 -25.53
N ASN A 639 -6.35 5.79 -25.17
CA ASN A 639 -5.31 4.77 -25.34
C ASN A 639 -5.62 3.48 -24.55
N ASN A 640 -6.09 3.61 -23.30
CA ASN A 640 -6.49 2.45 -22.50
C ASN A 640 -7.75 1.76 -23.06
N GLU A 641 -8.68 2.52 -23.64
CA GLU A 641 -9.88 2.00 -24.29
C GLU A 641 -9.52 1.19 -25.55
N ASP A 642 -8.61 1.71 -26.38
CA ASP A 642 -8.09 1.01 -27.56
C ASP A 642 -7.35 -0.30 -27.18
N GLU A 643 -6.50 -0.27 -26.15
CA GLU A 643 -5.85 -1.47 -25.59
C GLU A 643 -6.86 -2.50 -25.06
N THR A 644 -7.87 -2.04 -24.31
CA THR A 644 -8.91 -2.91 -23.74
C THR A 644 -9.73 -3.60 -24.83
N ASN A 645 -10.04 -2.88 -25.90
CA ASN A 645 -10.75 -3.44 -27.06
C ASN A 645 -9.90 -4.50 -27.80
N SER A 646 -8.58 -4.29 -27.92
CA SER A 646 -7.68 -5.30 -28.48
C SER A 646 -7.68 -6.58 -27.64
N ILE A 647 -7.52 -6.46 -26.31
CA ILE A 647 -7.53 -7.60 -25.38
C ILE A 647 -8.86 -8.35 -25.44
N ARG A 648 -9.97 -7.63 -25.58
CA ARG A 648 -11.31 -8.23 -25.70
C ARG A 648 -11.43 -9.09 -26.96
N ASN A 649 -10.91 -8.62 -28.09
CA ASN A 649 -10.92 -9.40 -29.33
C ASN A 649 -10.07 -10.68 -29.20
N ASP A 650 -8.89 -10.57 -28.58
CA ASP A 650 -8.03 -11.73 -28.32
C ASP A 650 -8.71 -12.74 -27.39
N LEU A 651 -9.39 -12.25 -26.36
CA LEU A 651 -10.16 -13.07 -25.41
C LEU A 651 -11.28 -13.85 -26.11
N ASP A 652 -12.05 -13.19 -26.98
CA ASP A 652 -13.11 -13.84 -27.78
C ASP A 652 -12.53 -14.93 -28.71
N GLU A 653 -11.36 -14.69 -29.33
CA GLU A 653 -10.69 -15.67 -30.18
C GLU A 653 -10.22 -16.90 -29.38
N GLN A 654 -9.61 -16.68 -28.22
CA GLN A 654 -9.14 -17.76 -27.36
C GLN A 654 -10.30 -18.55 -26.75
N GLN A 655 -11.40 -17.90 -26.36
CA GLN A 655 -12.61 -18.57 -25.87
C GLN A 655 -13.23 -19.48 -26.94
N ARG A 656 -13.33 -19.03 -28.20
CA ARG A 656 -13.77 -19.88 -29.32
C ARG A 656 -12.86 -21.10 -29.50
N THR A 657 -11.55 -20.91 -29.36
CA THR A 657 -10.55 -21.98 -29.46
C THR A 657 -10.70 -22.99 -28.31
N PHE A 658 -10.91 -22.50 -27.08
CA PHE A 658 -11.17 -23.32 -25.90
C PHE A 658 -12.46 -24.14 -26.04
N GLU A 659 -13.56 -23.54 -26.51
CA GLU A 659 -14.80 -24.27 -26.79
C GLU A 659 -14.63 -25.34 -27.85
N SER A 660 -13.91 -25.04 -28.93
CA SER A 660 -13.59 -26.01 -29.99
C SER A 660 -12.80 -27.21 -29.44
N LEU A 661 -11.79 -26.95 -28.60
CA LEU A 661 -11.01 -28.00 -27.92
C LEU A 661 -11.87 -28.80 -26.94
N ARG A 662 -12.75 -28.16 -26.18
CA ARG A 662 -13.67 -28.82 -25.24
C ARG A 662 -14.64 -29.76 -25.96
N ARG A 663 -15.22 -29.32 -27.09
CA ARG A 663 -16.09 -30.18 -27.93
C ARG A 663 -15.32 -31.37 -28.49
N LYS A 664 -14.10 -31.15 -29.00
CA LYS A 664 -13.23 -32.24 -29.51
C LYS A 664 -12.87 -33.24 -28.42
N LEU A 665 -12.51 -32.78 -27.22
CA LEU A 665 -12.21 -33.65 -26.07
C LEU A 665 -13.43 -34.44 -25.62
N SER A 666 -14.62 -33.84 -25.58
CA SER A 666 -15.87 -34.55 -25.27
C SER A 666 -16.14 -35.68 -26.27
N ASN A 667 -15.96 -35.41 -27.57
CA ASN A 667 -16.14 -36.42 -28.62
C ASN A 667 -15.12 -37.56 -28.49
N LEU A 668 -13.84 -37.24 -28.24
CA LEU A 668 -12.79 -38.25 -28.05
C LEU A 668 -13.02 -39.08 -26.77
N THR A 669 -13.47 -38.46 -25.68
CA THR A 669 -13.77 -39.13 -24.41
C THR A 669 -14.97 -40.07 -24.55
N GLY A 670 -16.00 -39.66 -25.29
CA GLY A 670 -17.13 -40.53 -25.64
C GLY A 670 -16.67 -41.75 -26.44
N ARG A 671 -15.85 -41.56 -27.49
CA ARG A 671 -15.26 -42.67 -28.27
C ARG A 671 -14.38 -43.59 -27.42
N LYS A 672 -13.62 -43.04 -26.46
CA LYS A 672 -12.82 -43.81 -25.51
C LYS A 672 -13.72 -44.72 -24.67
N LEU A 673 -14.80 -44.18 -24.08
CA LEU A 673 -15.74 -44.95 -23.25
C LEU A 673 -16.46 -46.04 -24.07
N GLU A 674 -16.84 -45.74 -25.32
CA GLU A 674 -17.42 -46.72 -26.25
C GLU A 674 -16.47 -47.87 -26.60
N LEU A 675 -15.16 -47.61 -26.68
CA LEU A 675 -14.14 -48.64 -26.95
C LEU A 675 -13.78 -49.42 -25.68
N GLU A 676 -13.70 -48.77 -24.52
CA GLU A 676 -13.47 -49.43 -23.22
C GLU A 676 -14.60 -50.40 -22.88
N THR A 677 -15.87 -49.98 -23.05
CA THR A 677 -17.04 -50.85 -22.86
C THR A 677 -17.09 -52.04 -23.83
N LYS A 678 -16.48 -51.94 -25.01
CA LYS A 678 -16.36 -53.06 -25.97
C LYS A 678 -15.25 -54.05 -25.63
N ILE A 679 -14.26 -53.66 -24.84
CA ILE A 679 -13.04 -54.44 -24.54
C ILE A 679 -13.15 -55.26 -23.23
N ASP A 680 -14.09 -54.91 -22.33
CA ASP A 680 -14.19 -55.43 -20.95
C ASP A 680 -15.23 -56.56 -20.73
N PHE A 681 -15.66 -57.27 -21.77
CA PHE A 681 -16.62 -58.38 -21.61
C PHE A 681 -15.93 -59.74 -21.34
N GLU A 682 -15.84 -60.12 -20.07
CA GLU A 682 -15.73 -61.52 -19.62
C GLU A 682 -17.12 -62.01 -19.13
N PRO A 683 -17.55 -63.25 -19.42
CA PRO A 683 -18.95 -63.65 -19.39
C PRO A 683 -19.39 -64.14 -18.00
N VAL A 684 -20.45 -63.57 -17.45
CA VAL A 684 -21.13 -64.07 -16.24
C VAL A 684 -22.48 -64.67 -16.63
N SER A 685 -22.52 -66.01 -16.62
CA SER A 685 -23.66 -66.94 -16.48
C SER A 685 -25.00 -66.61 -17.21
N VAL A 686 -25.15 -67.19 -18.40
CA VAL A 686 -26.43 -67.30 -19.17
C VAL A 686 -27.46 -68.24 -18.50
N ASP A 687 -27.11 -68.93 -17.41
CA ASP A 687 -28.02 -69.88 -16.72
C ASP A 687 -29.03 -69.22 -15.75
N LEU A 688 -28.88 -67.94 -15.42
CA LEU A 688 -29.85 -67.19 -14.60
C LEU A 688 -31.06 -66.73 -15.44
N TYR A 689 -30.84 -66.33 -16.70
CA TYR A 689 -31.90 -65.80 -17.56
C TYR A 689 -32.87 -66.88 -18.11
N LYS A 690 -32.43 -68.13 -18.27
CA LYS A 690 -33.33 -69.21 -18.70
C LYS A 690 -34.31 -69.66 -17.60
N ARG A 691 -33.89 -69.63 -16.33
CA ARG A 691 -34.72 -70.06 -15.18
C ARG A 691 -35.83 -69.07 -14.87
N ASP A 692 -35.55 -67.77 -14.99
CA ASP A 692 -36.51 -66.70 -14.67
C ASP A 692 -37.59 -66.54 -15.76
N ILE A 693 -37.27 -66.87 -17.03
CA ILE A 693 -38.24 -66.91 -18.13
C ILE A 693 -39.20 -68.11 -17.96
N GLU A 694 -38.71 -69.30 -17.62
CA GLU A 694 -39.57 -70.48 -17.38
C GLU A 694 -40.52 -70.30 -16.18
N MET A 695 -40.04 -69.68 -15.09
CA MET A 695 -40.85 -69.43 -13.89
C MET A 695 -41.99 -68.43 -14.17
N SER A 696 -41.70 -67.37 -14.92
CA SER A 696 -42.68 -66.33 -15.27
C SER A 696 -43.73 -66.83 -16.28
N MET A 697 -43.37 -67.70 -17.22
CA MET A 697 -44.32 -68.32 -18.16
C MET A 697 -45.30 -69.28 -17.47
N SER A 698 -44.88 -70.00 -16.43
CA SER A 698 -45.77 -70.88 -15.66
C SER A 698 -46.82 -70.12 -14.86
N GLU A 699 -46.51 -68.92 -14.36
CA GLU A 699 -47.44 -68.09 -13.60
C GLU A 699 -48.53 -67.46 -14.49
N VAL A 700 -48.18 -67.08 -15.73
CA VAL A 700 -49.16 -66.57 -16.72
C VAL A 700 -50.20 -67.63 -17.08
N LEU A 701 -49.76 -68.86 -17.38
CA LEU A 701 -50.67 -69.97 -17.71
C LEU A 701 -51.64 -70.32 -16.57
N ALA A 702 -51.20 -70.24 -15.32
CA ALA A 702 -52.06 -70.48 -14.16
C ALA A 702 -53.11 -69.36 -13.97
N ALA A 703 -52.74 -68.11 -14.25
CA ALA A 703 -53.65 -66.97 -14.17
C ALA A 703 -54.70 -66.95 -15.31
N GLU A 704 -54.33 -67.36 -16.52
CA GLU A 704 -55.25 -67.46 -17.66
C GLU A 704 -56.35 -68.50 -17.43
N LYS A 705 -55.99 -69.69 -16.90
CA LYS A 705 -56.97 -70.73 -16.57
C LYS A 705 -57.98 -70.28 -15.51
N LYS A 706 -57.53 -69.53 -14.51
CA LYS A 706 -58.39 -68.97 -13.45
C LYS A 706 -59.34 -67.89 -13.99
N LYS A 707 -58.93 -67.15 -15.03
CA LYS A 707 -59.77 -66.14 -15.69
C LYS A 707 -60.95 -66.77 -16.42
N GLU A 708 -60.76 -67.90 -17.10
CA GLU A 708 -61.84 -68.61 -17.80
C GLU A 708 -62.93 -69.13 -16.84
N GLU A 709 -62.55 -69.72 -15.70
CA GLU A 709 -63.49 -70.21 -14.68
C GLU A 709 -64.37 -69.10 -14.06
N ILE A 710 -63.84 -67.88 -13.94
CA ILE A 710 -64.58 -66.73 -13.39
C ILE A 710 -65.64 -66.24 -14.39
N VAL A 711 -65.36 -66.28 -15.70
CA VAL A 711 -66.31 -65.82 -16.73
C VAL A 711 -67.55 -66.70 -16.78
N GLU A 712 -67.39 -68.02 -16.64
CA GLU A 712 -68.51 -68.96 -16.66
C GLU A 712 -69.47 -68.73 -15.48
N LYS A 713 -68.94 -68.52 -14.27
CA LYS A 713 -69.73 -68.23 -13.05
C LYS A 713 -70.48 -66.90 -13.10
N ILE A 714 -69.95 -65.87 -13.79
CA ILE A 714 -70.65 -64.60 -13.96
C ILE A 714 -71.93 -64.78 -14.79
N SER A 715 -71.91 -65.64 -15.81
CA SER A 715 -73.05 -65.86 -16.70
C SER A 715 -74.26 -66.51 -16.00
N GLU A 716 -74.02 -67.41 -15.05
CA GLU A 716 -75.07 -68.08 -14.28
C GLU A 716 -75.77 -67.15 -13.27
N ALA A 717 -75.02 -66.24 -12.65
CA ALA A 717 -75.55 -65.29 -11.68
C ALA A 717 -76.47 -64.23 -12.34
N GLU A 718 -76.19 -63.82 -13.59
CA GLU A 718 -77.00 -62.82 -14.31
C GLU A 718 -78.41 -63.31 -14.67
N VAL A 719 -78.62 -64.62 -14.82
CA VAL A 719 -79.94 -65.21 -15.08
C VAL A 719 -80.83 -65.19 -13.83
N LYS A 720 -80.27 -65.45 -12.64
CA LYS A 720 -81.01 -65.48 -11.36
C LYS A 720 -81.57 -64.11 -10.96
N VAL A 721 -80.86 -63.02 -11.26
CA VAL A 721 -81.30 -61.64 -10.98
C VAL A 721 -82.61 -61.29 -11.69
N LYS A 722 -82.82 -61.75 -12.93
CA LYS A 722 -84.02 -61.41 -13.73
C LYS A 722 -85.32 -61.96 -13.15
N VAL A 723 -85.28 -63.09 -12.44
CA VAL A 723 -86.47 -63.74 -11.87
C VAL A 723 -86.96 -62.98 -10.62
N VAL A 724 -86.05 -62.61 -9.72
CA VAL A 724 -86.37 -61.94 -8.44
C VAL A 724 -86.95 -60.53 -8.65
N VAL A 725 -86.49 -59.81 -9.68
CA VAL A 725 -87.00 -58.46 -10.00
C VAL A 725 -88.48 -58.47 -10.43
N ASN A 726 -88.97 -59.55 -11.02
CA ASN A 726 -90.35 -59.64 -11.50
C ASN A 726 -91.37 -59.86 -10.37
N ASN A 727 -90.99 -60.58 -9.31
CA ASN A 727 -91.86 -60.82 -8.14
C ASN A 727 -92.01 -59.57 -7.26
N LEU A 728 -90.92 -58.81 -7.06
CA LEU A 728 -90.93 -57.56 -6.30
C LEU A 728 -91.85 -56.47 -6.90
N ARG A 729 -92.16 -56.56 -8.21
CA ARG A 729 -93.06 -55.62 -8.89
C ARG A 729 -94.52 -55.83 -8.50
N ASN A 730 -94.95 -57.08 -8.31
CA ASN A 730 -96.33 -57.42 -7.98
C ASN A 730 -96.71 -57.08 -6.53
N PHE A 731 -95.74 -57.11 -5.59
CA PHE A 731 -95.95 -56.67 -4.20
C PHE A 731 -96.11 -55.14 -4.06
N LYS A 732 -95.58 -54.36 -5.01
CA LYS A 732 -95.53 -52.90 -4.94
C LYS A 732 -96.88 -52.24 -5.25
N GLU A 733 -97.78 -52.92 -5.94
CA GLU A 733 -99.09 -52.38 -6.33
C GLU A 733 -100.16 -52.53 -5.22
N ALA A 734 -100.00 -53.46 -4.27
CA ALA A 734 -100.97 -53.73 -3.21
C ALA A 734 -100.86 -52.83 -1.95
N VAL A 735 -99.69 -52.22 -1.68
CA VAL A 735 -99.41 -51.41 -0.47
C VAL A 735 -99.76 -49.91 -0.65
N ARG A 736 -99.95 -49.48 -1.88
CA ARG A 736 -100.07 -48.06 -2.28
C ARG A 736 -101.17 -47.26 -1.54
N PRO A 737 -102.41 -47.76 -1.35
CA PRO A 737 -103.45 -46.96 -0.67
C PRO A 737 -103.25 -46.79 0.84
N LEU A 738 -102.51 -47.70 1.51
CA LEU A 738 -102.19 -47.58 2.95
C LEU A 738 -101.05 -46.57 3.21
N LEU A 739 -100.18 -46.35 2.22
CA LEU A 739 -99.09 -45.38 2.31
C LEU A 739 -99.60 -43.92 2.24
N ASP A 740 -100.65 -43.67 1.47
CA ASP A 740 -101.19 -42.32 1.27
C ASP A 740 -101.88 -41.75 2.52
N GLU A 741 -102.49 -42.61 3.34
CA GLU A 741 -103.10 -42.24 4.62
C GLU A 741 -102.04 -41.95 5.70
N LYS A 742 -100.97 -42.78 5.77
CA LYS A 742 -99.78 -42.53 6.61
C LYS A 742 -99.09 -41.21 6.25
N ASN A 743 -98.94 -40.90 4.96
CA ASN A 743 -98.22 -39.70 4.51
C ASN A 743 -98.92 -38.38 4.90
N LYS A 744 -100.26 -38.37 5.00
CA LYS A 744 -101.00 -37.19 5.46
C LYS A 744 -100.75 -36.88 6.94
N ILE A 745 -100.75 -37.89 7.81
CA ILE A 745 -100.47 -37.70 9.24
C ILE A 745 -98.98 -37.33 9.46
N LEU A 746 -98.07 -37.92 8.67
CA LEU A 746 -96.64 -37.57 8.68
C LEU A 746 -96.38 -36.10 8.33
N GLN A 747 -97.09 -35.50 7.36
CA GLN A 747 -96.91 -34.08 7.03
C GLN A 747 -97.31 -33.13 8.17
N LEU A 748 -98.34 -33.48 8.95
CA LEU A 748 -98.76 -32.71 10.12
C LEU A 748 -97.79 -32.85 11.30
N ILE A 749 -97.21 -34.04 11.49
CA ILE A 749 -96.15 -34.25 12.49
C ILE A 749 -94.86 -33.52 12.07
N ASP A 750 -94.43 -33.64 10.83
CA ASP A 750 -93.20 -33.00 10.33
C ASP A 750 -93.23 -31.48 10.46
N SER A 751 -94.36 -30.84 10.14
CA SER A 751 -94.50 -29.38 10.28
C SER A 751 -94.43 -28.92 11.74
N THR A 752 -95.11 -29.65 12.64
CA THR A 752 -95.12 -29.33 14.08
C THR A 752 -93.78 -29.64 14.75
N GLU A 753 -93.09 -30.72 14.34
CA GLU A 753 -91.74 -31.04 14.80
C GLU A 753 -90.68 -30.07 14.25
N LYS A 754 -90.86 -29.55 13.03
CA LYS A 754 -89.95 -28.56 12.45
C LYS A 754 -89.98 -27.26 13.25
N ASP A 755 -91.16 -26.76 13.59
CA ASP A 755 -91.31 -25.54 14.38
C ASP A 755 -90.76 -25.69 15.81
N LEU A 756 -90.93 -26.86 16.44
CA LEU A 756 -90.33 -27.16 17.75
C LEU A 756 -88.79 -27.28 17.64
N ARG A 757 -88.28 -27.98 16.63
CA ARG A 757 -86.83 -28.12 16.38
C ARG A 757 -86.15 -26.79 16.10
N ASP A 758 -86.76 -25.89 15.33
CA ASP A 758 -86.17 -24.59 15.01
C ASP A 758 -86.08 -23.69 16.26
N LYS A 759 -87.09 -23.70 17.13
CA LYS A 759 -87.04 -22.98 18.42
C LYS A 759 -86.05 -23.61 19.42
N GLU A 760 -86.02 -24.94 19.54
CA GLU A 760 -85.06 -25.64 20.42
C GLU A 760 -83.61 -25.46 19.93
N ARG A 761 -83.38 -25.48 18.61
CA ARG A 761 -82.06 -25.25 18.01
C ARG A 761 -81.57 -23.83 18.25
N LEU A 762 -82.45 -22.83 18.22
CA LEU A 762 -82.09 -21.45 18.56
C LEU A 762 -81.73 -21.31 20.04
N GLY A 763 -82.53 -21.90 20.94
CA GLY A 763 -82.24 -21.91 22.38
C GLY A 763 -80.96 -22.67 22.75
N ALA A 764 -80.69 -23.80 22.10
CA ALA A 764 -79.46 -24.57 22.27
C ALA A 764 -78.23 -23.81 21.76
N LYS A 765 -78.32 -23.14 20.60
CA LYS A 765 -77.24 -22.29 20.07
C LYS A 765 -76.90 -21.13 21.02
N LEU A 766 -77.91 -20.44 21.55
CA LEU A 766 -77.70 -19.34 22.49
C LEU A 766 -77.07 -19.81 23.81
N ARG A 767 -77.49 -20.97 24.35
CA ARG A 767 -76.88 -21.59 25.54
C ARG A 767 -75.45 -22.07 25.29
N ALA A 768 -75.16 -22.64 24.12
CA ALA A 768 -73.80 -23.05 23.75
C ALA A 768 -72.87 -21.83 23.61
N GLN A 769 -73.35 -20.74 23.01
CA GLN A 769 -72.60 -19.48 22.94
C GLN A 769 -72.35 -18.88 24.34
N PHE A 770 -73.35 -18.88 25.22
CA PHE A 770 -73.20 -18.42 26.60
C PHE A 770 -72.17 -19.23 27.38
N ASN A 771 -72.22 -20.57 27.31
CA ASN A 771 -71.26 -21.44 27.98
C ASN A 771 -69.84 -21.25 27.42
N SER A 772 -69.70 -21.12 26.10
CA SER A 772 -68.41 -20.85 25.46
C SER A 772 -67.79 -19.52 25.92
N LEU A 773 -68.61 -18.48 26.08
CA LEU A 773 -68.15 -17.20 26.63
C LEU A 773 -67.75 -17.31 28.10
N CYS A 774 -68.49 -18.06 28.92
CA CYS A 774 -68.14 -18.27 30.34
C CYS A 774 -66.83 -19.05 30.51
N GLU A 775 -66.58 -20.06 29.66
CA GLU A 775 -65.30 -20.79 29.65
C GLU A 775 -64.13 -19.88 29.27
N LYS A 776 -64.35 -19.01 28.26
CA LYS A 776 -63.36 -18.01 27.84
C LYS A 776 -63.09 -16.94 28.91
N GLU A 777 -64.13 -16.53 29.64
CA GLU A 777 -64.04 -15.61 30.79
C GLU A 777 -63.15 -16.20 31.90
N LYS A 778 -63.37 -17.48 32.21
CA LYS A 778 -62.60 -18.20 33.24
C LYS A 778 -61.13 -18.37 32.84
N SER A 779 -60.87 -18.79 31.60
CA SER A 779 -59.49 -19.00 31.12
C SER A 779 -58.69 -17.69 31.05
N LEU A 780 -59.33 -16.59 30.64
CA LEU A 780 -58.69 -15.27 30.63
C LEU A 780 -58.34 -14.77 32.04
N ARG A 781 -59.18 -15.02 33.05
CA ARG A 781 -58.86 -14.70 34.45
C ARG A 781 -57.68 -15.51 34.98
N GLU A 782 -57.65 -16.82 34.72
CA GLU A 782 -56.52 -17.68 35.10
C GLU A 782 -55.20 -17.26 34.42
N GLU A 783 -55.26 -16.83 33.15
CA GLU A 783 -54.10 -16.27 32.44
C GLU A 783 -53.61 -14.95 33.05
N GLN A 784 -54.51 -14.04 33.40
CA GLN A 784 -54.14 -12.77 34.04
C GLN A 784 -53.45 -12.96 35.39
N GLU A 785 -53.93 -13.91 36.20
CA GLU A 785 -53.33 -14.22 37.50
C GLU A 785 -51.91 -14.79 37.34
N LYS A 786 -51.70 -15.67 36.36
CA LYS A 786 -50.37 -16.19 36.01
C LYS A 786 -49.42 -15.08 35.54
N ILE A 787 -49.88 -14.20 34.65
CA ILE A 787 -49.07 -13.06 34.16
C ILE A 787 -48.69 -12.14 35.32
N SER A 788 -49.62 -11.84 36.24
CA SER A 788 -49.36 -11.02 37.43
C SER A 788 -48.28 -11.62 38.32
N LYS A 789 -48.36 -12.92 38.58
CA LYS A 789 -47.35 -13.64 39.37
C LYS A 789 -45.96 -13.61 38.70
N THR A 790 -45.94 -13.78 37.38
CA THR A 790 -44.70 -13.74 36.59
C THR A 790 -44.07 -12.34 36.59
N ILE A 791 -44.87 -11.27 36.51
CA ILE A 791 -44.37 -9.89 36.61
C ILE A 791 -43.72 -9.66 37.99
N GLN A 792 -44.34 -10.15 39.06
CA GLN A 792 -43.81 -10.02 40.42
C GLN A 792 -42.46 -10.72 40.57
N GLU A 793 -42.36 -11.98 40.14
CA GLU A 793 -41.12 -12.75 40.17
C GLU A 793 -39.99 -12.13 39.32
N MET A 794 -40.31 -11.59 38.14
CA MET A 794 -39.33 -10.89 37.29
C MET A 794 -38.86 -9.58 37.92
N THR A 795 -39.77 -8.85 38.58
CA THR A 795 -39.46 -7.57 39.24
C THR A 795 -38.58 -7.79 40.48
N GLU A 796 -38.82 -8.85 41.26
CA GLU A 796 -37.97 -9.24 42.40
C GLU A 796 -36.55 -9.61 41.95
N LYS A 797 -36.41 -10.38 40.87
CA LYS A 797 -35.09 -10.71 40.29
C LYS A 797 -34.36 -9.49 39.73
N ALA A 798 -35.09 -8.49 39.24
CA ALA A 798 -34.54 -7.26 38.68
C ALA A 798 -34.09 -6.23 39.75
N GLN A 799 -34.37 -6.45 41.05
CA GLN A 799 -33.89 -5.56 42.12
C GLN A 799 -32.35 -5.51 42.24
N GLN A 800 -31.65 -6.47 41.64
CA GLN A 800 -30.18 -6.52 41.59
C GLN A 800 -29.58 -5.73 40.42
N THR A 801 -30.39 -5.15 39.55
CA THR A 801 -29.94 -4.41 38.37
C THR A 801 -30.41 -2.96 38.36
N THR A 802 -29.74 -2.11 37.59
CA THR A 802 -30.03 -0.66 37.54
C THR A 802 -31.36 -0.41 36.79
N PRO A 803 -32.33 0.32 37.37
CA PRO A 803 -33.58 0.65 36.69
C PRO A 803 -33.37 1.44 35.40
N VAL A 804 -34.06 1.04 34.32
CA VAL A 804 -34.07 1.76 33.05
C VAL A 804 -35.46 2.38 32.85
N GLU A 805 -35.56 3.70 32.92
CA GLU A 805 -36.78 4.43 32.52
C GLU A 805 -36.93 4.37 30.99
N ASN A 806 -38.13 4.03 30.52
CA ASN A 806 -38.48 3.96 29.09
C ASN A 806 -37.65 2.95 28.28
N ALA A 807 -37.60 1.70 28.73
CA ALA A 807 -36.96 0.62 27.98
C ALA A 807 -37.56 0.46 26.57
N ARG A 808 -36.70 0.26 25.57
CA ARG A 808 -37.09 0.05 24.17
C ARG A 808 -37.89 -1.26 23.99
N GLU A 809 -38.55 -1.42 22.84
CA GLU A 809 -39.37 -2.61 22.59
C GLU A 809 -38.54 -3.90 22.68
N LEU A 810 -39.15 -4.97 23.21
CA LEU A 810 -38.45 -6.23 23.48
C LEU A 810 -37.75 -6.80 22.24
N LEU A 811 -38.38 -6.68 21.06
CA LEU A 811 -37.83 -7.19 19.82
C LEU A 811 -36.55 -6.43 19.41
N GLU A 812 -36.54 -5.11 19.55
CA GLU A 812 -35.40 -4.24 19.21
C GLU A 812 -34.19 -4.55 20.11
N VAL A 813 -34.42 -4.70 21.41
CA VAL A 813 -33.35 -5.03 22.38
C VAL A 813 -32.81 -6.45 22.17
N GLU A 814 -33.66 -7.41 21.78
CA GLU A 814 -33.24 -8.78 21.45
C GLU A 814 -32.46 -8.86 20.12
N GLU A 815 -32.78 -8.01 19.13
CA GLU A 815 -32.02 -7.90 17.88
C GLU A 815 -30.64 -7.26 18.12
N ASP A 816 -30.58 -6.12 18.83
CA ASP A 816 -29.33 -5.46 19.23
C ASP A 816 -28.39 -6.43 19.97
N LEU A 817 -28.93 -7.19 20.94
CA LEU A 817 -28.16 -8.14 21.72
C LEU A 817 -27.66 -9.33 20.89
N ARG A 818 -28.40 -9.71 19.83
CA ARG A 818 -28.00 -10.77 18.89
C ARG A 818 -26.89 -10.31 17.97
N GLU A 819 -26.99 -9.07 17.47
CA GLU A 819 -25.98 -8.43 16.63
C GLU A 819 -24.66 -8.25 17.41
N ILE A 820 -24.72 -7.68 18.61
CA ILE A 820 -23.55 -7.50 19.49
C ILE A 820 -22.89 -8.85 19.82
N ARG A 821 -23.68 -9.90 20.09
CA ARG A 821 -23.14 -11.26 20.33
C ARG A 821 -22.48 -11.85 19.10
N GLY A 822 -23.04 -11.61 17.91
CA GLY A 822 -22.47 -12.04 16.64
C GLY A 822 -21.10 -11.37 16.39
N GLU A 823 -21.03 -10.05 16.56
CA GLU A 823 -19.77 -9.30 16.45
C GLU A 823 -18.73 -9.76 17.48
N LEU A 824 -19.13 -9.92 18.75
CA LEU A 824 -18.24 -10.41 19.81
C LEU A 824 -17.71 -11.81 19.51
N ALA A 825 -18.53 -12.72 18.99
CA ALA A 825 -18.08 -14.06 18.61
C ALA A 825 -17.00 -14.02 17.52
N GLY A 826 -17.17 -13.16 16.51
CA GLY A 826 -16.16 -12.97 15.46
C GLY A 826 -14.86 -12.33 15.95
N LEU A 827 -14.93 -11.43 16.93
CA LEU A 827 -13.76 -10.72 17.49
C LEU A 827 -13.05 -11.51 18.60
N LYS A 828 -13.72 -12.46 19.26
CA LYS A 828 -13.19 -13.23 20.39
C LYS A 828 -11.98 -14.07 20.01
N GLU A 829 -11.95 -14.61 18.80
CA GLU A 829 -10.83 -15.42 18.31
C GLU A 829 -9.59 -14.54 18.03
N PHE A 830 -9.79 -13.30 17.59
CA PHE A 830 -8.72 -12.33 17.36
C PHE A 830 -8.11 -11.76 18.65
N CYS A 831 -8.92 -11.63 19.71
CA CYS A 831 -8.53 -10.99 20.96
C CYS A 831 -8.06 -11.97 22.05
N LYS A 832 -8.09 -13.28 21.79
CA LYS A 832 -7.80 -14.34 22.77
C LYS A 832 -6.44 -14.19 23.46
N ASP A 833 -5.44 -13.74 22.70
CA ASP A 833 -4.06 -13.53 23.16
C ASP A 833 -3.63 -12.04 23.15
N ASN A 834 -4.51 -11.12 22.71
CA ASN A 834 -4.19 -9.70 22.52
C ASN A 834 -5.18 -8.84 23.33
N THR A 835 -4.86 -8.58 24.59
CA THR A 835 -5.58 -7.55 25.35
C THR A 835 -5.35 -6.17 24.72
N MET A 836 -6.25 -5.22 25.00
CA MET A 836 -6.15 -3.84 24.53
C MET A 836 -4.77 -3.24 24.82
N GLU A 837 -4.24 -3.45 26.04
CA GLU A 837 -2.91 -2.97 26.44
C GLU A 837 -1.77 -3.60 25.63
N ILE A 838 -1.82 -4.92 25.39
CA ILE A 838 -0.79 -5.63 24.62
C ILE A 838 -0.79 -5.16 23.17
N ALA A 839 -1.98 -5.05 22.55
CA ALA A 839 -2.12 -4.60 21.17
C ALA A 839 -1.68 -3.13 21.00
N GLU A 840 -2.01 -2.26 21.95
CA GLU A 840 -1.56 -0.87 21.96
C GLU A 840 -0.04 -0.75 22.15
N GLN A 841 0.55 -1.56 23.04
CA GLN A 841 1.98 -1.58 23.25
C GLN A 841 2.75 -2.10 22.02
N ASP A 842 2.29 -3.17 21.37
CA ASP A 842 2.88 -3.70 20.14
C ASP A 842 2.82 -2.66 19.01
N PHE A 843 1.65 -2.03 18.79
CA PHE A 843 1.51 -0.95 17.81
C PHE A 843 2.46 0.21 18.11
N ARG A 844 2.56 0.65 19.37
CA ARG A 844 3.43 1.75 19.78
C ARG A 844 4.91 1.45 19.52
N VAL A 845 5.37 0.25 19.86
CA VAL A 845 6.77 -0.18 19.67
C VAL A 845 7.09 -0.24 18.18
N LYS A 846 6.27 -0.92 17.38
CA LYS A 846 6.49 -1.07 15.93
C LYS A 846 6.42 0.28 15.21
N ARG A 847 5.46 1.16 15.56
CA ARG A 847 5.36 2.50 14.99
C ARG A 847 6.58 3.36 15.32
N LYS A 848 7.08 3.30 16.56
CA LYS A 848 8.31 4.00 16.94
C LYS A 848 9.51 3.50 16.15
N LEU A 849 9.65 2.18 16.00
CA LEU A 849 10.70 1.55 15.21
C LEU A 849 10.64 1.99 13.74
N LEU A 850 9.45 2.02 13.14
CA LEU A 850 9.23 2.48 11.76
C LEU A 850 9.67 3.94 11.59
N LEU A 851 9.32 4.83 12.52
CA LEU A 851 9.71 6.24 12.48
C LEU A 851 11.22 6.44 12.63
N SER A 852 11.89 5.68 13.50
CA SER A 852 13.36 5.74 13.60
C SER A 852 14.04 5.20 12.34
N SER A 853 13.59 4.05 11.82
CA SER A 853 14.17 3.42 10.63
C SER A 853 13.95 4.28 9.38
N SER A 854 12.77 4.90 9.22
CA SER A 854 12.48 5.80 8.10
C SER A 854 13.35 7.06 8.12
N ARG A 855 13.57 7.65 9.31
CA ARG A 855 14.49 8.79 9.47
C ARG A 855 15.93 8.43 9.14
N PHE A 856 16.39 7.28 9.60
CA PHE A 856 17.73 6.78 9.29
C PHE A 856 17.90 6.53 7.78
N MET A 857 16.89 5.93 7.13
CA MET A 857 16.90 5.71 5.68
C MET A 857 16.97 7.00 4.88
N ARG A 858 16.20 8.03 5.26
CA ARG A 858 16.27 9.33 4.57
C ARG A 858 17.67 9.94 4.62
N ARG A 859 18.35 9.84 5.78
CA ARG A 859 19.72 10.32 5.95
C ARG A 859 20.71 9.51 5.10
N LEU A 860 20.56 8.18 5.05
CA LEU A 860 21.41 7.34 4.20
C LEU A 860 21.22 7.63 2.71
N GLU A 861 19.98 7.87 2.26
CA GLU A 861 19.69 8.27 0.87
C GLU A 861 20.35 9.58 0.50
N GLU A 862 20.25 10.58 1.39
CA GLU A 862 20.87 11.88 1.20
C GLU A 862 22.40 11.77 1.13
N MET A 863 23.02 11.01 2.04
CA MET A 863 24.47 10.77 2.02
C MET A 863 24.93 10.01 0.78
N ALA A 864 24.18 8.99 0.34
CA ALA A 864 24.50 8.22 -0.86
C ALA A 864 24.41 9.10 -2.12
N LYS A 865 23.40 9.97 -2.19
CA LYS A 865 23.23 10.93 -3.28
C LYS A 865 24.41 11.91 -3.35
N ILE A 866 24.74 12.57 -2.24
CA ILE A 866 25.87 13.52 -2.17
C ILE A 866 27.18 12.83 -2.57
N THR A 867 27.40 11.60 -2.11
CA THR A 867 28.61 10.83 -2.43
C THR A 867 28.67 10.52 -3.93
N ALA A 868 27.56 10.13 -4.55
CA ALA A 868 27.50 9.84 -5.98
C ALA A 868 27.76 11.09 -6.84
N GLU A 869 27.14 12.22 -6.49
CA GLU A 869 27.33 13.50 -7.18
C GLU A 869 28.78 13.99 -7.08
N LYS A 870 29.38 13.88 -5.89
CA LYS A 870 30.79 14.23 -5.67
C LYS A 870 31.72 13.33 -6.50
N LEU A 871 31.48 12.02 -6.50
CA LEU A 871 32.28 11.06 -7.24
C LEU A 871 32.23 11.33 -8.75
N GLU A 872 31.07 11.69 -9.30
CA GLU A 872 30.96 12.06 -10.72
C GLU A 872 31.74 13.35 -11.05
N LYS A 873 31.68 14.36 -10.18
CA LYS A 873 32.41 15.62 -10.34
C LYS A 873 33.92 15.41 -10.25
N ASP A 874 34.37 14.61 -9.28
CA ASP A 874 35.78 14.30 -9.08
C ASP A 874 36.34 13.54 -10.29
N MET A 875 35.57 12.60 -10.87
CA MET A 875 35.95 11.86 -12.08
C MET A 875 36.24 12.79 -13.27
N LYS A 876 35.30 13.68 -13.59
CA LYS A 876 35.46 14.66 -14.67
C LYS A 876 36.66 15.57 -14.45
N THR A 877 36.90 15.96 -13.20
CA THR A 877 38.02 16.84 -12.83
C THR A 877 39.36 16.12 -13.01
N ILE A 878 39.45 14.84 -12.62
CA ILE A 878 40.64 14.02 -12.79
C ILE A 878 40.95 13.80 -14.27
N GLU A 879 39.95 13.43 -15.07
CA GLU A 879 40.11 13.22 -16.52
C GLU A 879 40.67 14.47 -17.22
N ILE A 880 40.09 15.65 -16.94
CA ILE A 880 40.56 16.93 -17.48
C ILE A 880 41.99 17.24 -17.01
N SER A 881 42.31 16.95 -15.74
CA SER A 881 43.65 17.17 -15.18
C SER A 881 44.70 16.26 -15.82
N GLU A 882 44.40 14.97 -16.01
CA GLU A 882 45.31 14.02 -16.65
C GLU A 882 45.59 14.38 -18.11
N GLU A 883 44.56 14.76 -18.87
CA GLU A 883 44.71 15.24 -20.25
C GLU A 883 45.61 16.48 -20.32
N ARG A 884 45.40 17.43 -19.40
CA ARG A 884 46.21 18.65 -19.32
C ARG A 884 47.67 18.35 -18.97
N GLN A 885 47.92 17.52 -17.96
CA GLN A 885 49.27 17.10 -17.57
C GLN A 885 50.00 16.39 -18.72
N LEU A 886 49.30 15.50 -19.44
CA LEU A 886 49.86 14.81 -20.60
C LEU A 886 50.20 15.79 -21.73
N ALA A 887 49.34 16.78 -21.99
CA ALA A 887 49.58 17.80 -23.02
C ALA A 887 50.80 18.66 -22.69
N VAL A 888 50.94 19.10 -21.43
CA VAL A 888 52.10 19.87 -20.95
C VAL A 888 53.39 19.04 -21.06
N ALA A 889 53.37 17.80 -20.58
CA ALA A 889 54.52 16.91 -20.68
C ALA A 889 54.92 16.65 -22.15
N LYS A 890 53.97 16.45 -23.07
CA LYS A 890 54.27 16.30 -24.52
C LYS A 890 54.92 17.55 -25.11
N ALA A 891 54.44 18.74 -24.75
CA ALA A 891 54.97 20.00 -25.24
C ALA A 891 56.42 20.22 -24.76
N LEU A 892 56.66 20.03 -23.46
CA LEU A 892 58.00 20.15 -22.87
C LEU A 892 58.96 19.11 -23.41
N PHE A 893 58.52 17.86 -23.55
CA PHE A 893 59.34 16.81 -24.16
C PHE A 893 59.82 17.19 -25.56
N SER A 894 58.90 17.71 -26.39
CA SER A 894 59.21 18.16 -27.74
C SER A 894 60.21 19.32 -27.74
N GLU A 895 60.07 20.25 -26.80
CA GLU A 895 60.95 21.41 -26.67
C GLU A 895 62.36 21.03 -26.18
N VAL A 896 62.45 20.15 -25.21
CA VAL A 896 63.73 19.66 -24.68
C VAL A 896 64.51 18.89 -25.75
N LEU A 897 63.84 18.09 -26.58
CA LEU A 897 64.48 17.37 -27.68
C LEU A 897 65.11 18.29 -28.73
N ARG A 898 64.48 19.44 -29.03
CA ARG A 898 64.98 20.40 -30.02
C ARG A 898 66.35 20.95 -29.69
N ARG A 899 66.73 20.99 -28.40
CA ARG A 899 68.06 21.43 -27.94
C ARG A 899 69.22 20.57 -28.46
N ARG A 900 68.93 19.38 -29.01
CA ARG A 900 69.93 18.48 -29.62
C ARG A 900 69.60 18.12 -31.09
N ASP A 901 68.87 18.98 -31.80
CA ASP A 901 68.39 18.72 -33.18
C ASP A 901 67.60 17.39 -33.30
N LEU A 902 66.90 17.02 -32.23
CA LEU A 902 65.95 15.90 -32.21
C LEU A 902 64.53 16.46 -32.18
N GLN A 903 63.59 15.72 -32.75
CA GLN A 903 62.17 16.02 -32.65
C GLN A 903 61.43 14.75 -32.29
N GLY A 904 60.46 14.84 -31.40
CA GLY A 904 59.72 13.67 -30.97
C GLY A 904 58.53 13.99 -30.11
N THR A 905 57.67 13.00 -29.94
CA THR A 905 56.50 13.03 -29.06
C THR A 905 56.28 11.65 -28.47
N PHE A 906 55.42 11.55 -27.45
CA PHE A 906 55.01 10.26 -26.89
C PHE A 906 53.50 10.19 -26.75
N ALA A 907 52.96 8.98 -26.75
CA ALA A 907 51.53 8.70 -26.57
C ALA A 907 51.35 7.59 -25.54
N LEU A 908 50.28 7.69 -24.77
CA LEU A 908 49.87 6.68 -23.80
C LEU A 908 48.80 5.78 -24.40
N ASP A 909 48.99 4.47 -24.25
CA ASP A 909 47.97 3.46 -24.49
C ASP A 909 47.59 2.87 -23.13
N ASN A 910 46.56 3.46 -22.51
CA ASN A 910 46.08 3.07 -21.19
C ASN A 910 45.50 1.64 -21.17
N ASN A 911 44.96 1.15 -22.30
CA ASN A 911 44.37 -0.18 -22.38
C ASN A 911 45.44 -1.27 -22.31
N ASN A 912 46.55 -1.09 -23.02
CA ASN A 912 47.66 -2.04 -23.02
C ASN A 912 48.73 -1.73 -21.96
N GLN A 913 48.59 -0.60 -21.24
CA GLN A 913 49.57 -0.07 -20.28
C GLN A 913 50.95 0.13 -20.92
N ILE A 914 50.96 0.81 -22.07
CA ILE A 914 52.16 1.01 -22.89
C ILE A 914 52.34 2.50 -23.20
N LEU A 915 53.58 3.00 -23.10
CA LEU A 915 53.97 4.33 -23.56
C LEU A 915 54.79 4.21 -24.84
N LYS A 916 54.24 4.72 -25.95
CA LYS A 916 54.90 4.73 -27.26
C LYS A 916 55.56 6.07 -27.47
N MET A 917 56.87 6.09 -27.58
CA MET A 917 57.64 7.30 -27.82
C MET A 917 58.23 7.25 -29.24
N ASN A 918 58.13 8.36 -29.95
CA ASN A 918 58.57 8.51 -31.34
C ASN A 918 59.56 9.66 -31.40
N VAL A 919 60.81 9.39 -31.77
CA VAL A 919 61.88 10.39 -31.83
C VAL A 919 62.63 10.23 -33.14
N VAL A 920 62.80 11.34 -33.86
CA VAL A 920 63.49 11.43 -35.15
C VAL A 920 64.56 12.52 -35.10
N ARG A 921 65.60 12.37 -35.92
CA ARG A 921 66.60 13.44 -36.12
C ARG A 921 65.98 14.57 -36.93
N GLY A 922 66.31 15.82 -36.64
CA GLY A 922 65.76 17.00 -37.31
C GLY A 922 65.90 16.95 -38.84
N ARG A 923 67.01 16.39 -39.33
CA ARG A 923 67.30 16.18 -40.76
C ARG A 923 66.46 15.09 -41.44
N GLU A 924 65.97 14.09 -40.69
CA GLU A 924 65.20 12.96 -41.24
C GLU A 924 63.71 13.29 -41.44
N LYS A 925 63.20 14.35 -40.79
CA LYS A 925 61.80 14.79 -40.92
C LYS A 925 61.45 15.27 -42.34
N ALA A 926 62.43 15.81 -43.07
CA ALA A 926 62.27 16.21 -44.47
C ALA A 926 61.97 15.03 -45.43
N THR A 927 62.19 13.78 -44.98
CA THR A 927 61.99 12.56 -45.78
C THR A 927 60.74 11.76 -45.44
N GLY A 928 59.93 12.20 -44.46
CA GLY A 928 58.66 11.54 -44.09
C GLY A 928 58.79 10.18 -43.39
N LYS A 929 60.00 9.72 -43.03
CA LYS A 929 60.21 8.46 -42.31
C LYS A 929 59.75 8.55 -40.85
N LYS A 930 58.93 7.60 -40.40
CA LYS A 930 58.66 7.36 -38.97
C LYS A 930 59.91 6.71 -38.36
N GLY A 931 60.64 7.43 -37.51
CA GLY A 931 61.78 6.87 -36.77
C GLY A 931 61.30 6.13 -35.53
N GLU A 932 61.54 4.82 -35.51
CA GLU A 932 61.45 4.03 -34.27
C GLU A 932 62.66 4.33 -33.37
N ILE A 933 62.46 4.37 -32.05
CA ILE A 933 63.55 4.59 -31.08
C ILE A 933 64.70 3.59 -31.24
N SER A 934 64.42 2.39 -31.77
CA SER A 934 65.41 1.34 -32.06
C SER A 934 66.58 1.84 -32.92
N SER A 935 66.35 2.78 -33.85
CA SER A 935 67.35 3.32 -34.78
C SER A 935 68.28 4.40 -34.19
N LEU A 936 68.00 4.88 -32.98
CA LEU A 936 68.82 5.89 -32.31
C LEU A 936 70.10 5.29 -31.71
N SER A 937 71.17 6.09 -31.67
CA SER A 937 72.39 5.75 -30.94
C SER A 937 72.14 5.65 -29.44
N GLY A 938 73.02 4.95 -28.70
CA GLY A 938 72.90 4.82 -27.23
C GLY A 938 72.87 6.16 -26.49
N GLY A 939 73.62 7.15 -26.99
CA GLY A 939 73.62 8.52 -26.46
C GLY A 939 72.34 9.30 -26.76
N GLU A 940 71.74 9.12 -27.94
CA GLU A 940 70.46 9.73 -28.30
C GLU A 940 69.29 9.12 -27.52
N LYS A 941 69.30 7.79 -27.31
CA LYS A 941 68.35 7.09 -26.43
C LYS A 941 68.43 7.64 -25.00
N SER A 942 69.63 7.73 -24.45
CA SER A 942 69.85 8.28 -23.10
C SER A 942 69.32 9.71 -22.98
N PHE A 943 69.58 10.56 -23.97
CA PHE A 943 69.08 11.94 -24.00
C PHE A 943 67.56 12.02 -24.11
N ALA A 944 66.94 11.21 -24.97
CA ALA A 944 65.48 11.17 -25.09
C ALA A 944 64.81 10.67 -23.80
N THR A 945 65.43 9.73 -23.08
CA THR A 945 64.92 9.28 -21.76
C THR A 945 64.95 10.41 -20.74
N ILE A 946 66.04 11.16 -20.67
CA ILE A 946 66.17 12.28 -19.74
C ILE A 946 65.22 13.41 -20.13
N ALA A 947 65.08 13.71 -21.42
CA ALA A 947 64.08 14.67 -21.90
C ALA A 947 62.66 14.28 -21.46
N PHE A 948 62.35 12.99 -21.48
CA PHE A 948 61.07 12.47 -20.98
C PHE A 948 60.95 12.64 -19.46
N ILE A 949 62.00 12.33 -18.69
CA ILE A 949 62.00 12.52 -17.23
C ILE A 949 61.76 13.99 -16.86
N ILE A 950 62.46 14.93 -17.50
CA ILE A 950 62.27 16.38 -17.26
C ILE A 950 60.85 16.81 -17.63
N ALA A 951 60.32 16.30 -18.75
CA ALA A 951 58.96 16.63 -19.17
C ALA A 951 57.89 16.13 -18.18
N VAL A 952 58.12 14.99 -17.53
CA VAL A 952 57.23 14.45 -16.51
C VAL A 952 57.39 15.16 -15.17
N TRP A 953 58.59 15.65 -14.83
CA TRP A 953 58.82 16.43 -13.61
C TRP A 953 57.99 17.69 -13.52
N GLU A 954 57.64 18.32 -14.64
CA GLU A 954 56.73 19.48 -14.62
C GLU A 954 55.34 19.10 -14.10
N SER A 955 54.91 17.87 -14.34
CA SER A 955 53.64 17.34 -13.84
C SER A 955 53.74 16.84 -12.38
N MET A 956 54.92 16.90 -11.75
CA MET A 956 55.16 16.44 -10.39
C MET A 956 55.26 17.62 -9.41
N THR A 957 54.52 17.55 -8.31
CA THR A 957 54.60 18.49 -7.19
C THR A 957 55.40 17.89 -6.05
N VAL A 958 56.73 17.78 -6.21
CA VAL A 958 57.63 17.25 -5.16
C VAL A 958 58.62 18.31 -4.69
N PRO A 959 59.02 18.32 -3.40
CA PRO A 959 59.89 19.36 -2.85
C PRO A 959 61.35 19.19 -3.26
N PHE A 960 61.76 17.99 -3.69
CA PHE A 960 63.12 17.72 -4.13
C PHE A 960 63.21 16.52 -5.09
N PHE A 961 64.28 16.49 -5.87
CA PHE A 961 64.69 15.39 -6.74
C PHE A 961 66.07 14.89 -6.34
N VAL A 962 66.22 13.57 -6.16
CA VAL A 962 67.50 12.92 -5.86
C VAL A 962 67.88 12.00 -7.01
N MET A 963 69.10 12.11 -7.53
CA MET A 963 69.60 11.29 -8.62
C MET A 963 70.94 10.63 -8.25
N ASP A 964 70.99 9.31 -8.21
CA ASP A 964 72.17 8.53 -7.83
C ASP A 964 72.89 7.94 -9.04
N GLU A 965 74.08 8.46 -9.36
CA GLU A 965 75.00 7.94 -10.39
C GLU A 965 74.32 7.69 -11.76
N PHE A 966 73.30 8.47 -12.09
CA PHE A 966 72.52 8.31 -13.33
C PHE A 966 73.38 8.57 -14.58
N ASP A 967 74.42 9.40 -14.43
CA ASP A 967 75.30 9.86 -15.48
C ASP A 967 76.37 8.82 -15.89
N VAL A 968 76.61 7.80 -15.06
CA VAL A 968 77.56 6.70 -15.32
C VAL A 968 77.17 5.87 -16.55
N PHE A 969 75.89 5.84 -16.89
CA PHE A 969 75.38 5.06 -18.03
C PHE A 969 75.30 5.86 -19.34
N THR A 970 75.87 7.05 -19.38
CA THR A 970 75.82 7.97 -20.54
C THR A 970 77.21 8.27 -21.08
N ASP A 971 77.33 8.50 -22.40
CA ASP A 971 78.61 8.92 -22.99
C ASP A 971 78.99 10.34 -22.55
N VAL A 972 80.28 10.70 -22.64
CA VAL A 972 80.82 11.96 -22.12
C VAL A 972 80.13 13.20 -22.73
N ILE A 973 79.75 13.17 -24.01
CA ILE A 973 79.12 14.31 -24.69
C ILE A 973 77.68 14.46 -24.21
N THR A 974 76.93 13.36 -24.20
CA THR A 974 75.55 13.32 -23.72
C THR A 974 75.46 13.69 -22.24
N ARG A 975 76.39 13.20 -21.40
CA ARG A 975 76.50 13.52 -19.97
C ARG A 975 76.59 15.02 -19.70
N ASN A 976 77.55 15.69 -20.33
CA ASN A 976 77.76 17.14 -20.13
C ASN A 976 76.52 17.93 -20.53
N THR A 977 75.85 17.52 -21.61
CA THR A 977 74.61 18.14 -22.08
C THR A 977 73.47 17.95 -21.08
N ILE A 978 73.32 16.74 -20.52
CA ILE A 978 72.30 16.44 -19.51
C ILE A 978 72.55 17.24 -18.22
N LEU A 979 73.78 17.25 -17.69
CA LEU A 979 74.10 17.95 -16.45
C LEU A 979 73.82 19.46 -16.56
N ARG A 980 74.17 20.07 -17.70
CA ARG A 980 73.84 21.48 -17.97
C ARG A 980 72.33 21.72 -18.00
N MET A 981 71.60 20.86 -18.71
CA MET A 981 70.14 20.96 -18.83
C MET A 981 69.42 20.79 -17.49
N LEU A 982 69.87 19.86 -16.65
CA LEU A 982 69.35 19.67 -15.30
C LEU A 982 69.63 20.87 -14.40
N THR A 983 70.83 21.46 -14.51
CA THR A 983 71.19 22.66 -13.74
C THR A 983 70.34 23.85 -14.17
N GLU A 984 70.13 24.05 -15.48
CA GLU A 984 69.24 25.08 -16.02
C GLU A 984 67.78 24.87 -15.56
N TYR A 985 67.25 23.64 -15.66
CA TYR A 985 65.89 23.32 -15.20
C TYR A 985 65.74 23.59 -13.71
N ALA A 986 66.72 23.19 -12.90
CA ALA A 986 66.74 23.44 -11.46
C ALA A 986 66.82 24.92 -11.09
N SER A 987 67.36 25.76 -11.97
CA SER A 987 67.41 27.22 -11.79
C SER A 987 66.05 27.87 -12.00
N GLN A 988 65.21 27.26 -12.85
CA GLN A 988 63.90 27.78 -13.25
C GLN A 988 62.76 27.21 -12.38
N ASN A 989 63.00 26.08 -11.71
CA ASN A 989 62.01 25.39 -10.88
C ASN A 989 62.22 25.68 -9.38
N SER A 990 61.17 25.60 -8.56
CA SER A 990 61.23 25.78 -7.11
C SER A 990 61.75 24.55 -6.35
N ALA A 991 61.74 23.36 -6.96
CA ALA A 991 62.20 22.12 -6.34
C ALA A 991 63.73 22.10 -6.12
N GLN A 992 64.17 21.41 -5.06
CA GLN A 992 65.58 21.19 -4.74
C GLN A 992 66.16 20.00 -5.54
N PHE A 993 67.34 20.13 -6.11
CA PHE A 993 68.00 19.09 -6.90
C PHE A 993 69.24 18.57 -6.19
N ILE A 994 69.33 17.25 -6.03
CA ILE A 994 70.43 16.56 -5.35
C ILE A 994 70.97 15.48 -6.29
N SER A 995 72.15 15.70 -6.86
CA SER A 995 72.78 14.79 -7.81
C SER A 995 74.04 14.18 -7.22
N LEU A 996 74.12 12.85 -7.18
CA LEU A 996 75.30 12.12 -6.74
C LEU A 996 76.04 11.59 -7.97
N THR A 997 77.31 11.96 -8.13
CA THR A 997 78.11 11.54 -9.31
C THR A 997 79.56 11.20 -8.93
N PRO A 998 80.16 10.16 -9.54
CA PRO A 998 81.59 9.89 -9.40
C PRO A 998 82.46 10.69 -10.38
N HIS A 999 81.87 11.46 -11.29
CA HIS A 999 82.56 12.14 -12.38
C HIS A 999 82.91 13.60 -12.05
N ASP A 1000 83.87 14.14 -12.79
CA ASP A 1000 84.31 15.53 -12.65
C ASP A 1000 83.25 16.52 -13.21
N LEU A 1001 83.05 17.61 -12.48
CA LEU A 1001 82.06 18.67 -12.76
C LEU A 1001 82.67 19.90 -13.44
N SER A 1002 83.90 19.82 -13.95
CA SER A 1002 84.63 20.93 -14.59
C SER A 1002 83.90 21.66 -15.74
N LYS A 1003 82.84 21.07 -16.31
CA LYS A 1003 82.01 21.68 -17.37
C LYS A 1003 80.65 22.20 -16.89
N VAL A 1004 80.36 22.13 -15.60
CA VAL A 1004 79.18 22.72 -14.96
C VAL A 1004 79.61 24.03 -14.31
N ASP A 1005 78.82 25.09 -14.46
CA ASP A 1005 79.07 26.36 -13.77
C ASP A 1005 78.77 26.21 -12.28
N THR A 1006 79.82 25.88 -11.52
CA THR A 1006 79.79 25.63 -10.09
C THR A 1006 80.00 26.90 -9.26
N ASN A 1007 80.23 28.05 -9.90
CA ASN A 1007 80.46 29.34 -9.24
C ASN A 1007 79.17 30.12 -8.96
N ARG A 1008 78.02 29.52 -9.22
CA ARG A 1008 76.71 30.14 -8.99
C ARG A 1008 76.28 30.02 -7.52
N ALA A 1009 75.64 31.06 -6.99
CA ALA A 1009 75.18 31.11 -5.59
C ALA A 1009 74.13 30.04 -5.24
N ASP A 1010 73.40 29.52 -6.23
CA ASP A 1010 72.37 28.50 -6.09
C ASP A 1010 72.87 27.06 -6.30
N VAL A 1011 74.18 26.87 -6.49
CA VAL A 1011 74.82 25.56 -6.66
C VAL A 1011 75.81 25.31 -5.52
N THR A 1012 75.79 24.11 -4.95
CA THR A 1012 76.78 23.70 -3.93
C THR A 1012 77.33 22.33 -4.27
N VAL A 1013 78.67 22.20 -4.28
CA VAL A 1013 79.37 20.94 -4.53
C VAL A 1013 79.94 20.40 -3.22
N HIS A 1014 79.44 19.25 -2.80
CA HIS A 1014 79.87 18.50 -1.62
C HIS A 1014 80.82 17.39 -2.06
N LYS A 1015 82.04 17.34 -1.50
CA LYS A 1015 83.02 16.30 -1.81
C LYS A 1015 83.10 15.30 -0.66
N ILE A 1016 82.77 14.04 -0.92
CA ILE A 1016 82.81 12.95 0.05
C ILE A 1016 84.15 12.24 -0.03
N ASN A 1017 84.86 12.22 1.10
CA ASN A 1017 86.10 11.47 1.27
C ASN A 1017 85.79 9.98 1.47
N ASN A 1018 86.76 9.12 1.15
CA ASN A 1018 86.59 7.68 1.33
C ASN A 1018 86.38 7.37 2.83
N PRO A 1019 85.29 6.69 3.24
CA PRO A 1019 85.01 6.40 4.65
C PRO A 1019 85.96 5.38 5.29
N ARG A 1020 86.95 4.88 4.54
CA ARG A 1020 88.05 4.02 5.00
C ARG A 1020 89.42 4.73 4.98
N ALA A 1021 89.47 6.04 4.72
CA ALA A 1021 90.70 6.83 4.77
C ALA A 1021 91.05 7.26 6.20
#